data_AF-A0A376S9F9-F1
#
_entry.id   AF-A0A376S9F9-F1
#
_cell.length_a   1.000
_cell.length_b   1.000
_cell.length_c   1.000
_cell.angle_alpha   90.00
_cell.angle_beta   90.00
_cell.angle_gamma   90.00
#
_symmetry.space_group_name_H-M   'P 1'
#
loop_
_entity.id
_entity.type
_entity.pdbx_description
1 polymer ?
#
loop_
_entity_poly.entity_id
_entity_poly.type
_entity_poly.pdbx_seq_one_letter_code
_entity_poly.pdbx_strand_id
1 'polypeptide(L)'
;MATPLRYALIFLLWAMVAVIYAPLIPAALTLISPALSLTHWQTLFADPQLPQALLATLVSTTIAAVGALLIALLVIVALWPGPKWQRMCARLPWLLAIPHVAFATSALLLFADGGLLYDYFPYFTPPMDRFGIGLGLTLAVKESAFLLWILAAVLSEKRLLQQVIVLDSLGYSRWQCLNWLLLPSVAPALAMAMLAIVAWSLSVVDVAIILGPGNPPTLAVISWQWLTQGDADQQTKGALASLLLMLLLAAYVLLGYLLWRSWLRTIPRVDGVRKPATPLLPGITLASFLPLTGVLCVVLLAILADQSTINSEALINSLTMGLTATFIALILILAWLEWGSSRRHFWLWLPILLPALPLVAGQYTLALWLNLDGSWTAVVWGHLLWVMPWILFILQPAWQRIDLRLILIAQTLGWSRAKIFFYVKCPLMLRPALIAFAVGFSVSIAQYMPTLWLGAGRFPTLTTEAVALSSGGSNGILAGPGFMATAITAYYFCPDRVSRKMGRLCQTRTPLMLCVKNVSLRLPESRLLKNVNFTVSKGDIVTLMGPSGCGKSTLFSWMIGALAGQFSCTGELWLNEQRIDMLPTAQRQIGILFQDALLFDQFSVGQNLLLALPAALKGVARRDAVNDALERAGLGGMFHQDPATLSGRSASARCSASRSSRSAKSVATG
;
A
#
# COMPACT_ATOMS: atom_id res chain seq x y z
N MET A 1 2.87 3.01 43.06
CA MET A 1 3.79 1.86 42.89
C MET A 1 3.83 1.25 41.47
N ALA A 2 3.28 1.89 40.41
CA ALA A 2 3.18 1.26 39.07
C ALA A 2 4.39 1.46 38.13
N THR A 3 5.44 2.16 38.56
CA THR A 3 6.62 2.48 37.76
C THR A 3 7.59 1.31 37.47
N PRO A 4 8.00 0.45 38.43
CA PRO A 4 8.99 -0.60 38.14
C PRO A 4 8.46 -1.65 37.15
N LEU A 5 7.19 -2.03 37.29
CA LEU A 5 6.55 -3.05 36.45
C LEU A 5 6.46 -2.60 34.96
N ARG A 6 6.38 -1.28 34.71
CA ARG A 6 6.45 -0.72 33.36
C ARG A 6 7.82 -0.95 32.71
N TYR A 7 8.92 -0.73 33.43
CA TYR A 7 10.26 -0.93 32.88
C TYR A 7 10.56 -2.41 32.65
N ALA A 8 10.11 -3.29 33.55
CA ALA A 8 10.20 -4.73 33.37
C ALA A 8 9.47 -5.23 32.10
N LEU A 9 8.22 -4.79 31.87
CA LEU A 9 7.47 -5.13 30.65
C LEU A 9 8.13 -4.60 29.37
N ILE A 10 8.67 -3.38 29.40
CA ILE A 10 9.41 -2.81 28.26
C ILE A 10 10.66 -3.64 27.98
N PHE A 11 11.46 -3.96 29.00
CA PHE A 11 12.66 -4.78 28.85
C PHE A 11 12.35 -6.18 28.30
N LEU A 12 11.30 -6.83 28.82
CA LEU A 12 10.84 -8.15 28.38
C LEU A 12 10.34 -8.14 26.92
N LEU A 13 9.62 -7.10 26.49
CA LEU A 13 9.26 -6.93 25.06
C LEU A 13 10.48 -6.71 24.18
N TRP A 14 11.47 -5.93 24.65
CA TRP A 14 12.74 -5.75 23.95
C TRP A 14 13.54 -7.06 23.83
N ALA A 15 13.57 -7.86 24.89
CA ALA A 15 14.23 -9.17 24.88
C ALA A 15 13.57 -10.13 23.89
N MET A 16 12.24 -10.22 23.85
CA MET A 16 11.54 -11.07 22.87
C MET A 16 11.78 -10.63 21.43
N VAL A 17 11.73 -9.32 21.15
CA VAL A 17 12.07 -8.80 19.81
C VAL A 17 13.54 -9.08 19.48
N ALA A 18 14.47 -8.90 20.42
CA ALA A 18 15.87 -9.20 20.21
C ALA A 18 16.13 -10.69 19.93
N VAL A 19 15.40 -11.62 20.55
CA VAL A 19 15.49 -13.07 20.26
C VAL A 19 14.97 -13.41 18.86
N ILE A 20 13.90 -12.76 18.39
CA ILE A 20 13.39 -12.96 17.02
C ILE A 20 14.37 -12.38 15.98
N TYR A 21 15.05 -11.27 16.30
CA TYR A 21 15.92 -10.52 15.38
C TYR A 21 17.42 -10.83 15.55
N ALA A 22 17.80 -11.70 16.50
CA ALA A 22 19.15 -12.20 16.69
C ALA A 22 19.83 -12.73 15.40
N PRO A 23 19.13 -13.40 14.46
CA PRO A 23 19.68 -13.87 13.18
C PRO A 23 20.40 -12.84 12.33
N LEU A 24 20.10 -11.55 12.52
CA LEU A 24 20.74 -10.45 11.80
C LEU A 24 22.25 -10.36 12.08
N ILE A 25 22.69 -10.81 13.27
CA ILE A 25 24.09 -10.77 13.68
C ILE A 25 24.91 -11.84 12.93
N PRO A 26 24.59 -13.14 12.99
CA PRO A 26 25.29 -14.15 12.19
C PRO A 26 25.14 -13.89 10.69
N ALA A 27 23.99 -13.43 10.18
CA ALA A 27 23.84 -13.04 8.78
C ALA A 27 24.88 -12.00 8.34
N ALA A 28 25.19 -11.00 9.17
CA ALA A 28 26.24 -10.04 8.87
C ALA A 28 27.64 -10.65 8.94
N LEU A 29 27.93 -11.45 9.97
CA LEU A 29 29.25 -12.03 10.19
C LEU A 29 29.65 -13.05 9.12
N THR A 30 28.71 -13.92 8.71
CA THR A 30 28.95 -14.97 7.70
C THR A 30 29.14 -14.41 6.29
N LEU A 31 28.58 -13.23 5.99
CA LEU A 31 28.82 -12.51 4.74
C LEU A 31 30.14 -11.73 4.73
N ILE A 32 30.50 -11.11 5.86
CA ILE A 32 31.70 -10.24 5.93
C ILE A 32 32.99 -11.04 5.89
N SER A 33 33.08 -12.16 6.63
CA SER A 33 34.33 -12.92 6.75
C SER A 33 34.88 -13.42 5.39
N PRO A 34 34.07 -14.07 4.51
CA PRO A 34 34.52 -14.45 3.17
C PRO A 34 34.98 -13.28 2.29
N ALA A 35 34.33 -12.13 2.43
CA ALA A 35 34.48 -10.97 1.56
C ALA A 35 35.82 -10.23 1.73
N LEU A 36 36.55 -10.49 2.82
CA LEU A 36 37.88 -9.92 3.07
C LEU A 36 38.99 -10.61 2.26
N SER A 37 38.73 -11.77 1.66
CA SER A 37 39.72 -12.52 0.87
C SER A 37 39.57 -12.28 -0.63
N LEU A 38 40.64 -11.79 -1.28
CA LEU A 38 40.67 -11.59 -2.74
C LEU A 38 40.55 -12.90 -3.52
N THR A 39 41.06 -14.02 -2.98
CA THR A 39 41.01 -15.33 -3.66
C THR A 39 39.58 -15.84 -3.79
N HIS A 40 38.74 -15.67 -2.77
CA HIS A 40 37.34 -16.08 -2.82
C HIS A 40 36.54 -15.26 -3.85
N TRP A 41 36.85 -13.97 -4.01
CA TRP A 41 36.27 -13.17 -5.09
C TRP A 41 36.72 -13.66 -6.47
N GLN A 42 38.00 -14.02 -6.64
CA GLN A 42 38.49 -14.60 -7.89
C GLN A 42 37.80 -15.93 -8.23
N THR A 43 37.59 -16.83 -7.26
CA THR A 43 36.88 -18.10 -7.49
C THR A 43 35.40 -17.92 -7.82
N LEU A 44 34.76 -16.86 -7.33
CA LEU A 44 33.38 -16.50 -7.70
C LEU A 44 33.30 -15.90 -9.10
N PHE A 45 34.19 -14.96 -9.46
CA PHE A 45 34.19 -14.32 -10.78
C PHE A 45 34.70 -15.21 -11.91
N ALA A 46 35.42 -16.28 -11.57
CA ALA A 46 35.81 -17.34 -12.52
C ALA A 46 34.68 -18.34 -12.81
N ASP A 47 33.56 -18.31 -12.09
CA ASP A 47 32.47 -19.27 -12.29
C ASP A 47 31.67 -18.95 -13.58
N PRO A 48 31.56 -19.90 -14.53
CA PRO A 48 30.95 -19.64 -15.83
C PRO A 48 29.43 -19.36 -15.76
N GLN A 49 28.76 -19.71 -14.66
CA GLN A 49 27.33 -19.47 -14.49
C GLN A 49 27.01 -18.04 -14.05
N LEU A 50 27.95 -17.40 -13.35
CA LEU A 50 27.74 -16.10 -12.69
C LEU A 50 27.25 -14.98 -13.62
N PRO A 51 27.81 -14.75 -14.84
CA PRO A 51 27.41 -13.61 -15.67
C PRO A 51 25.95 -13.70 -16.13
N GLN A 52 25.50 -14.90 -16.50
CA GLN A 52 24.12 -15.13 -16.94
C GLN A 52 23.15 -15.17 -15.76
N ALA A 53 23.56 -15.70 -14.60
CA ALA A 53 22.78 -15.67 -13.36
C ALA A 53 22.52 -14.23 -12.87
N LEU A 54 23.55 -13.37 -12.94
CA LEU A 54 23.45 -11.93 -12.69
C LEU A 54 22.48 -11.25 -13.67
N LEU A 55 22.61 -11.53 -14.97
CA LEU A 55 21.75 -10.96 -16.01
C LEU A 55 20.29 -11.36 -15.80
N ALA A 56 20.02 -12.65 -15.56
CA ALA A 56 18.68 -13.15 -15.29
C ALA A 56 18.07 -12.50 -14.03
N THR A 57 18.83 -12.37 -12.93
CA THR A 57 18.36 -11.65 -11.73
C THR A 57 18.07 -10.17 -12.01
N LEU A 58 18.93 -9.48 -12.76
CA LEU A 58 18.72 -8.06 -13.10
C LEU A 58 17.50 -7.84 -13.99
N VAL A 59 17.31 -8.65 -15.03
CA VAL A 59 16.17 -8.55 -15.96
C VAL A 59 14.86 -8.86 -15.24
N SER A 60 14.76 -10.02 -14.58
CA SER A 60 13.57 -10.42 -13.82
C SER A 60 13.19 -9.39 -12.74
N THR A 61 14.15 -8.93 -11.93
CA THR A 61 13.93 -7.92 -10.88
C THR A 61 13.48 -6.58 -11.48
N THR A 62 14.12 -6.13 -12.56
CA THR A 62 13.75 -4.85 -13.21
C THR A 62 12.33 -4.92 -13.77
N ILE A 63 11.98 -6.02 -14.46
CA ILE A 63 10.63 -6.21 -15.01
C ILE A 63 9.60 -6.28 -13.88
N ALA A 64 9.87 -7.04 -12.80
CA ALA A 64 9.00 -7.12 -11.64
C ALA A 64 8.74 -5.75 -11.01
N ALA A 65 9.79 -5.02 -10.66
CA ALA A 65 9.69 -3.73 -9.98
C ALA A 65 9.09 -2.63 -10.87
N VAL A 66 9.60 -2.45 -12.09
CA VAL A 66 9.12 -1.41 -13.01
C VAL A 66 7.72 -1.75 -13.53
N GLY A 67 7.45 -3.02 -13.84
CA GLY A 67 6.13 -3.49 -14.26
C GLY A 67 5.07 -3.28 -13.18
N ALA A 68 5.35 -3.68 -11.93
CA ALA A 68 4.44 -3.47 -10.82
C ALA A 68 4.11 -1.98 -10.60
N LEU A 69 5.14 -1.13 -10.67
CA LEU A 69 5.01 0.32 -10.56
C LEU A 69 4.16 0.91 -11.69
N LEU A 70 4.44 0.54 -12.95
CA LEU A 70 3.69 1.02 -14.11
C LEU A 70 2.22 0.60 -14.07
N ILE A 71 1.94 -0.66 -13.74
CA ILE A 71 0.57 -1.17 -13.58
C ILE A 71 -0.16 -0.39 -12.48
N ALA A 72 0.45 -0.22 -11.31
CA ALA A 72 -0.17 0.50 -10.20
C ALA A 72 -0.48 1.96 -10.55
N LEU A 73 0.47 2.68 -11.17
CA LEU A 73 0.28 4.07 -11.56
C LEU A 73 -0.79 4.23 -12.66
N LEU A 74 -0.81 3.36 -13.67
CA LEU A 74 -1.84 3.37 -14.73
C LEU A 74 -3.25 3.13 -14.17
N VAL A 75 -3.40 2.17 -13.25
CA VAL A 75 -4.67 1.88 -12.58
C VAL A 75 -5.14 3.06 -11.71
N ILE A 76 -4.22 3.74 -11.01
CA ILE A 76 -4.52 4.95 -10.23
C ILE A 76 -5.01 6.09 -11.14
N VAL A 77 -4.27 6.41 -12.23
CA VAL A 77 -4.67 7.48 -13.18
C VAL A 77 -6.04 7.20 -13.81
N ALA A 78 -6.32 5.95 -14.16
CA ALA A 78 -7.58 5.56 -14.77
C ALA A 78 -8.76 5.60 -13.80
N LEU A 79 -8.63 5.03 -12.61
CA LEU A 79 -9.78 4.78 -11.72
C LEU A 79 -9.96 5.78 -10.59
N TRP A 80 -8.89 6.44 -10.13
CA TRP A 80 -8.92 7.31 -8.97
C TRP A 80 -9.00 8.80 -9.36
N PRO A 81 -9.77 9.64 -8.63
CA PRO A 81 -10.73 9.29 -7.59
C PRO A 81 -12.09 8.86 -8.17
N GLY A 82 -12.77 7.89 -7.54
CA GLY A 82 -14.14 7.54 -7.94
C GLY A 82 -14.68 6.19 -7.44
N PRO A 83 -15.93 5.84 -7.78
CA PRO A 83 -16.57 4.59 -7.37
C PRO A 83 -16.03 3.35 -8.12
N LYS A 84 -15.28 3.54 -9.22
CA LYS A 84 -14.54 2.44 -9.87
C LYS A 84 -13.31 2.06 -9.04
N TRP A 85 -12.56 3.04 -8.52
CA TRP A 85 -11.45 2.80 -7.59
C TRP A 85 -11.88 2.05 -6.32
N GLN A 86 -12.99 2.45 -5.69
CA GLN A 86 -13.51 1.78 -4.50
C GLN A 86 -13.87 0.31 -4.78
N ARG A 87 -14.49 0.02 -5.93
CA ARG A 87 -14.76 -1.35 -6.39
C ARG A 87 -13.49 -2.15 -6.70
N MET A 88 -12.43 -1.49 -7.18
CA MET A 88 -11.13 -2.11 -7.41
C MET A 88 -10.47 -2.50 -6.09
N CYS A 89 -10.39 -1.58 -5.14
CA CYS A 89 -9.85 -1.82 -3.80
C CYS A 89 -10.57 -2.97 -3.07
N ALA A 90 -11.89 -3.07 -3.22
CA ALA A 90 -12.68 -4.16 -2.66
C ALA A 90 -12.41 -5.54 -3.30
N ARG A 91 -11.76 -5.58 -4.48
CA ARG A 91 -11.41 -6.81 -5.22
C ARG A 91 -9.93 -7.17 -5.18
N LEU A 92 -9.04 -6.25 -4.80
CA LEU A 92 -7.61 -6.53 -4.57
C LEU A 92 -7.35 -7.78 -3.68
N PRO A 93 -8.14 -8.06 -2.62
CA PRO A 93 -8.00 -9.30 -1.85
C PRO A 93 -8.01 -10.59 -2.66
N TRP A 94 -8.68 -10.64 -3.82
CA TRP A 94 -8.74 -11.83 -4.69
C TRP A 94 -7.38 -12.21 -5.30
N LEU A 95 -6.44 -11.27 -5.43
CA LEU A 95 -5.07 -11.53 -5.90
C LEU A 95 -4.03 -11.48 -4.76
N LEU A 96 -4.33 -10.72 -3.68
CA LEU A 96 -3.47 -10.68 -2.49
C LEU A 96 -3.51 -12.00 -1.70
N ALA A 97 -4.67 -12.66 -1.61
CA ALA A 97 -4.84 -13.92 -0.87
C ALA A 97 -4.17 -15.15 -1.52
N ILE A 98 -3.56 -15.00 -2.70
CA ILE A 98 -2.88 -16.09 -3.40
C ILE A 98 -1.40 -16.09 -2.99
N PRO A 99 -0.86 -17.20 -2.43
CA PRO A 99 0.58 -17.33 -2.18
C PRO A 99 1.41 -17.18 -3.47
N HIS A 100 2.62 -16.62 -3.38
CA HIS A 100 3.46 -16.36 -4.55
C HIS A 100 3.79 -17.66 -5.32
N VAL A 101 4.10 -18.75 -4.61
CA VAL A 101 4.30 -20.08 -5.20
C VAL A 101 3.05 -20.60 -5.92
N ALA A 102 1.86 -20.51 -5.33
CA ALA A 102 0.62 -20.95 -6.01
C ALA A 102 0.35 -20.15 -7.29
N PHE A 103 0.60 -18.83 -7.26
CA PHE A 103 0.50 -17.98 -8.45
C PHE A 103 1.53 -18.38 -9.53
N ALA A 104 2.77 -18.66 -9.13
CA ALA A 104 3.84 -19.15 -10.01
C ALA A 104 3.51 -20.51 -10.64
N THR A 105 3.00 -21.46 -9.85
CA THR A 105 2.51 -22.76 -10.32
C THR A 105 1.39 -22.59 -11.36
N SER A 106 0.45 -21.66 -11.14
CA SER A 106 -0.61 -21.36 -12.12
C SER A 106 -0.06 -20.76 -13.42
N ALA A 107 1.00 -19.95 -13.34
CA ALA A 107 1.67 -19.39 -14.50
C ALA A 107 2.45 -20.46 -15.27
N LEU A 108 3.14 -21.37 -14.58
CA LEU A 108 3.82 -22.51 -15.19
C LEU A 108 2.83 -23.42 -15.93
N LEU A 109 1.75 -23.86 -15.27
CA LEU A 109 0.73 -24.73 -15.86
C LEU A 109 0.00 -24.11 -17.07
N LEU A 110 0.05 -22.78 -17.21
CA LEU A 110 -0.55 -22.06 -18.34
C LEU A 110 0.45 -21.75 -19.46
N PHE A 111 1.69 -21.35 -19.12
CA PHE A 111 2.66 -20.76 -20.04
C PHE A 111 3.97 -21.56 -20.23
N ALA A 112 4.14 -22.73 -19.60
CA ALA A 112 5.27 -23.62 -19.88
C ALA A 112 5.09 -24.38 -21.21
N ASP A 113 6.18 -25.00 -21.68
CA ASP A 113 6.17 -26.03 -22.71
C ASP A 113 5.24 -27.19 -22.29
N GLY A 114 4.20 -27.47 -23.08
CA GLY A 114 3.14 -28.43 -22.70
C GLY A 114 2.15 -27.91 -21.64
N GLY A 115 2.11 -26.60 -21.42
CA GLY A 115 1.08 -25.92 -20.64
C GLY A 115 -0.19 -25.63 -21.44
N LEU A 116 -1.30 -25.40 -20.73
CA LEU A 116 -2.65 -25.32 -21.31
C LEU A 116 -2.79 -24.32 -22.47
N LEU A 117 -2.05 -23.21 -22.48
CA LEU A 117 -2.12 -22.24 -23.58
C LEU A 117 -1.64 -22.85 -24.90
N TYR A 118 -0.58 -23.65 -24.87
CA TYR A 118 0.01 -24.25 -26.06
C TYR A 118 -0.76 -25.51 -26.50
N ASP A 119 -1.38 -26.22 -25.57
CA ASP A 119 -2.32 -27.31 -25.87
C ASP A 119 -3.56 -26.80 -26.63
N TYR A 120 -4.16 -25.68 -26.19
CA TYR A 120 -5.33 -25.08 -26.84
C TYR A 120 -4.97 -24.25 -28.09
N PHE A 121 -3.76 -23.71 -28.18
CA PHE A 121 -3.30 -22.89 -29.31
C PHE A 121 -1.94 -23.38 -29.85
N PRO A 122 -1.89 -24.54 -30.52
CA PRO A 122 -0.65 -25.18 -30.98
C PRO A 122 0.13 -24.40 -32.07
N TYR A 123 -0.42 -23.27 -32.54
CA TYR A 123 0.27 -22.34 -33.44
C TYR A 123 1.26 -21.40 -32.71
N PHE A 124 1.12 -21.24 -31.39
CA PHE A 124 2.14 -20.56 -30.60
C PHE A 124 3.21 -21.55 -30.17
N THR A 125 4.46 -21.10 -30.15
CA THR A 125 5.56 -21.83 -29.53
C THR A 125 6.01 -21.10 -28.26
N PRO A 126 6.33 -21.82 -27.17
CA PRO A 126 6.86 -21.19 -25.97
C PRO A 126 8.27 -20.63 -26.24
N PRO A 127 8.54 -19.35 -25.90
CA PRO A 127 9.88 -18.79 -26.01
C PRO A 127 10.73 -19.23 -24.83
N MET A 128 11.91 -19.80 -25.10
CA MET A 128 12.89 -20.20 -24.08
C MET A 128 13.35 -19.00 -23.23
N ASP A 129 12.87 -18.90 -21.99
CA ASP A 129 13.13 -17.76 -21.11
C ASP A 129 14.52 -17.83 -20.45
N ARG A 130 15.56 -17.50 -21.22
CA ARG A 130 16.95 -17.44 -20.73
C ARG A 130 17.21 -16.36 -19.68
N PHE A 131 16.35 -15.34 -19.57
CA PHE A 131 16.62 -14.12 -18.81
C PHE A 131 15.62 -13.85 -17.67
N GLY A 132 14.67 -14.76 -17.41
CA GLY A 132 13.65 -14.59 -16.38
C GLY A 132 12.63 -13.50 -16.70
N ILE A 133 12.30 -13.30 -17.98
CA ILE A 133 11.25 -12.39 -18.45
C ILE A 133 9.87 -12.86 -17.96
N GLY A 134 9.56 -14.16 -18.07
CA GLY A 134 8.31 -14.77 -17.59
C GLY A 134 8.20 -14.71 -16.06
N LEU A 135 9.31 -14.98 -15.37
CA LEU A 135 9.47 -14.74 -13.94
C LEU A 135 9.14 -13.27 -13.59
N GLY A 136 9.82 -12.32 -14.22
CA GLY A 136 9.65 -10.89 -13.99
C GLY A 136 8.23 -10.38 -14.26
N LEU A 137 7.59 -10.84 -15.35
CA LEU A 137 6.22 -10.47 -15.70
C LEU A 137 5.19 -11.03 -14.69
N THR A 138 5.37 -12.27 -14.26
CA THR A 138 4.51 -12.92 -13.26
C THR A 138 4.59 -12.17 -11.93
N LEU A 139 5.80 -11.83 -11.49
CA LEU A 139 6.00 -11.00 -10.30
C LEU A 139 5.45 -9.58 -10.49
N ALA A 140 5.62 -8.93 -11.65
CA ALA A 140 5.06 -7.60 -11.91
C ALA A 140 3.53 -7.55 -11.72
N VAL A 141 2.80 -8.56 -12.19
CA VAL A 141 1.35 -8.66 -11.98
C VAL A 141 1.03 -8.86 -10.50
N LYS A 142 1.72 -9.79 -9.81
CA LYS A 142 1.49 -10.11 -8.40
C LYS A 142 1.78 -8.91 -7.48
N GLU A 143 2.94 -8.29 -7.63
CA GLU A 143 3.41 -7.18 -6.79
C GLU A 143 2.64 -5.87 -7.06
N SER A 144 2.07 -5.69 -8.25
CA SER A 144 1.20 -4.54 -8.52
C SER A 144 -0.03 -4.50 -7.61
N ALA A 145 -0.57 -5.66 -7.21
CA ALA A 145 -1.72 -5.75 -6.30
C ALA A 145 -1.34 -5.31 -4.88
N PHE A 146 -0.15 -5.70 -4.41
CA PHE A 146 0.43 -5.25 -3.16
C PHE A 146 0.67 -3.73 -3.18
N LEU A 147 1.32 -3.23 -4.23
CA LEU A 147 1.60 -1.80 -4.40
C LEU A 147 0.32 -0.96 -4.44
N LEU A 148 -0.72 -1.41 -5.16
CA LEU A 148 -2.03 -0.77 -5.19
C LEU A 148 -2.72 -0.74 -3.84
N TRP A 149 -2.56 -1.79 -3.02
CA TRP A 149 -3.13 -1.86 -1.67
C TRP A 149 -2.45 -0.89 -0.70
N ILE A 150 -1.12 -0.75 -0.77
CA ILE A 150 -0.38 0.30 -0.04
C ILE A 150 -0.87 1.68 -0.46
N LEU A 151 -0.91 1.95 -1.76
CA LEU A 151 -1.30 3.25 -2.29
C LEU A 151 -2.77 3.58 -1.97
N ALA A 152 -3.66 2.58 -1.88
CA ALA A 152 -5.04 2.78 -1.43
C ALA A 152 -5.15 3.28 0.02
N ALA A 153 -4.23 2.90 0.91
CA ALA A 153 -4.20 3.42 2.28
C ALA A 153 -3.84 4.92 2.32
N VAL A 154 -2.87 5.35 1.51
CA VAL A 154 -2.44 6.76 1.41
C VAL A 154 -3.46 7.62 0.66
N LEU A 155 -3.95 7.14 -0.48
CA LEU A 155 -4.96 7.82 -1.31
C LEU A 155 -6.37 7.89 -0.66
N SER A 156 -6.53 7.35 0.56
CA SER A 156 -7.74 7.50 1.37
C SER A 156 -7.82 8.84 2.12
N GLU A 157 -6.74 9.64 2.12
CA GLU A 157 -6.69 10.93 2.81
C GLU A 157 -7.62 11.98 2.19
N LYS A 158 -8.50 12.54 3.04
CA LYS A 158 -9.49 13.56 2.63
C LYS A 158 -8.85 14.81 2.02
N ARG A 159 -7.72 15.24 2.57
CA ARG A 159 -6.98 16.44 2.12
C ARG A 159 -6.47 16.30 0.68
N LEU A 160 -5.88 15.14 0.38
CA LEU A 160 -5.34 14.79 -0.92
C LEU A 160 -6.47 14.75 -1.97
N LEU A 161 -7.63 14.18 -1.63
CA LEU A 161 -8.82 14.20 -2.50
C LEU A 161 -9.39 15.62 -2.74
N GLN A 162 -9.32 16.51 -1.74
CA GLN A 162 -9.70 17.93 -1.91
C GLN A 162 -8.72 18.69 -2.82
N GLN A 163 -7.42 18.44 -2.66
CA GLN A 163 -6.36 19.02 -3.49
C GLN A 163 -6.49 18.64 -4.98
N VAL A 164 -6.94 17.42 -5.30
CA VAL A 164 -7.26 17.01 -6.68
C VAL A 164 -8.41 17.82 -7.26
N ILE A 165 -9.49 18.01 -6.51
CA ILE A 165 -10.67 18.76 -6.96
C ILE A 165 -10.29 20.20 -7.34
N VAL A 166 -9.31 20.79 -6.65
CA VAL A 166 -8.74 22.09 -7.00
C VAL A 166 -7.95 22.05 -8.31
N LEU A 167 -7.13 21.02 -8.57
CA LEU A 167 -6.40 20.92 -9.84
C LEU A 167 -7.33 20.64 -11.04
N ASP A 168 -8.36 19.83 -10.82
CA ASP A 168 -9.40 19.50 -11.81
C ASP A 168 -10.24 20.74 -12.16
N SER A 169 -10.64 21.55 -11.16
CA SER A 169 -11.34 22.82 -11.41
C SER A 169 -10.45 23.89 -12.07
N LEU A 170 -9.14 23.78 -11.93
CA LEU A 170 -8.14 24.58 -12.65
C LEU A 170 -7.82 24.02 -14.05
N GLY A 171 -8.49 22.96 -14.50
CA GLY A 171 -8.35 22.39 -15.84
C GLY A 171 -7.03 21.67 -16.10
N TYR A 172 -6.33 21.20 -15.05
CA TYR A 172 -5.14 20.36 -15.22
C TYR A 172 -5.52 18.90 -15.44
N SER A 173 -4.83 18.21 -16.36
CA SER A 173 -5.17 16.82 -16.68
C SER A 173 -4.80 15.86 -15.56
N ARG A 174 -5.40 14.65 -15.58
CA ARG A 174 -5.11 13.58 -14.60
C ARG A 174 -3.62 13.21 -14.51
N TRP A 175 -2.87 13.29 -15.61
CA TRP A 175 -1.41 13.07 -15.59
C TRP A 175 -0.63 14.22 -14.95
N GLN A 176 -1.09 15.47 -15.12
CA GLN A 176 -0.52 16.61 -14.41
C GLN A 176 -0.80 16.47 -12.91
N CYS A 177 -2.03 16.09 -12.54
CA CYS A 177 -2.39 15.78 -11.16
C CYS A 177 -1.55 14.62 -10.57
N LEU A 178 -1.36 13.52 -11.32
CA LEU A 178 -0.48 12.42 -10.92
C LEU A 178 0.94 12.91 -10.64
N ASN A 179 1.54 13.64 -11.59
CA ASN A 179 2.95 14.02 -11.52
C ASN A 179 3.23 15.14 -10.49
N TRP A 180 2.26 16.02 -10.23
CA TRP A 180 2.45 17.22 -9.40
C TRP A 180 1.85 17.12 -7.99
N LEU A 181 0.88 16.23 -7.79
CA LEU A 181 0.21 16.04 -6.50
C LEU A 181 0.38 14.62 -5.98
N LEU A 182 0.01 13.62 -6.78
CA LEU A 182 -0.05 12.24 -6.28
C LEU A 182 1.35 11.68 -6.04
N LEU A 183 2.22 11.64 -7.06
CA LEU A 183 3.58 11.12 -6.93
C LEU A 183 4.37 11.78 -5.78
N PRO A 184 4.41 13.12 -5.61
CA PRO A 184 5.07 13.73 -4.45
C PRO A 184 4.49 13.29 -3.11
N SER A 185 3.16 13.21 -2.99
CA SER A 185 2.48 12.84 -1.74
C SER A 185 2.63 11.36 -1.37
N VAL A 186 2.62 10.45 -2.34
CA VAL A 186 2.76 9.01 -2.09
C VAL A 186 4.21 8.53 -2.06
N ALA A 187 5.16 9.32 -2.57
CA ALA A 187 6.56 8.92 -2.75
C ALA A 187 7.25 8.31 -1.52
N PRO A 188 7.08 8.79 -0.28
CA PRO A 188 7.70 8.15 0.88
C PRO A 188 7.19 6.72 1.11
N ALA A 189 5.88 6.50 0.98
CA ALA A 189 5.28 5.17 1.09
C ALA A 189 5.63 4.28 -0.12
N LEU A 190 5.65 4.87 -1.32
CA LEU A 190 6.02 4.21 -2.57
C LEU A 190 7.49 3.75 -2.52
N ALA A 191 8.41 4.57 -2.03
CA ALA A 191 9.83 4.23 -1.93
C ALA A 191 10.06 3.03 -0.98
N MET A 192 9.37 2.99 0.16
CA MET A 192 9.43 1.85 1.08
C MET A 192 8.83 0.58 0.47
N ALA A 193 7.70 0.70 -0.24
CA ALA A 193 7.07 -0.42 -0.95
C ALA A 193 7.96 -0.95 -2.09
N MET A 194 8.55 -0.07 -2.89
CA MET A 194 9.46 -0.44 -3.96
C MET A 194 10.76 -1.06 -3.43
N LEU A 195 11.29 -0.58 -2.30
CA LEU A 195 12.43 -1.19 -1.63
C LEU A 195 12.13 -2.63 -1.22
N ALA A 196 10.96 -2.88 -0.61
CA ALA A 196 10.52 -4.23 -0.25
C ALA A 196 10.36 -5.14 -1.49
N ILE A 197 9.71 -4.65 -2.55
CA ILE A 197 9.52 -5.39 -3.81
C ILE A 197 10.87 -5.77 -4.43
N VAL A 198 11.82 -4.83 -4.52
CA VAL A 198 13.16 -5.10 -5.08
C VAL A 198 13.97 -6.04 -4.20
N ALA A 199 13.97 -5.86 -2.88
CA ALA A 199 14.69 -6.72 -1.94
C ALA A 199 14.20 -8.18 -2.02
N TRP A 200 12.88 -8.38 -2.05
CA TRP A 200 12.28 -9.70 -2.23
C TRP A 200 12.56 -10.27 -3.64
N SER A 201 12.28 -9.51 -4.72
CA SER A 201 12.51 -9.99 -6.10
C SER A 201 13.97 -10.34 -6.41
N LEU A 202 14.95 -9.62 -5.83
CA LEU A 202 16.38 -9.98 -5.97
C LEU A 202 16.71 -11.35 -5.36
N SER A 203 16.00 -11.74 -4.30
CA SER A 203 16.31 -12.91 -3.47
C SER A 203 15.26 -14.02 -3.54
N VAL A 204 14.35 -13.95 -4.51
CA VAL A 204 13.30 -14.96 -4.69
C VAL A 204 13.92 -16.26 -5.21
N VAL A 205 13.73 -17.34 -4.44
CA VAL A 205 14.28 -18.68 -4.73
C VAL A 205 13.16 -19.64 -5.13
N ASP A 206 12.08 -19.66 -4.36
CA ASP A 206 10.91 -20.51 -4.56
C ASP A 206 10.22 -20.28 -5.91
N VAL A 207 9.84 -19.03 -6.21
CA VAL A 207 9.21 -18.69 -7.50
C VAL A 207 10.20 -18.81 -8.66
N ALA A 208 11.50 -18.62 -8.40
CA ALA A 208 12.55 -18.75 -9.42
C ALA A 208 12.90 -20.21 -9.74
N ILE A 209 12.74 -21.16 -8.81
CA ILE A 209 12.81 -22.59 -9.09
C ILE A 209 11.63 -23.04 -9.95
N ILE A 210 10.44 -22.47 -9.72
CA ILE A 210 9.21 -22.82 -10.47
C ILE A 210 9.20 -22.24 -11.89
N LEU A 211 9.57 -20.96 -12.06
CA LEU A 211 9.33 -20.21 -13.31
C LEU A 211 10.58 -19.47 -13.85
N GLY A 212 11.72 -19.56 -13.16
CA GLY A 212 12.96 -18.94 -13.61
C GLY A 212 13.73 -19.80 -14.63
N PRO A 213 14.80 -19.26 -15.23
CA PRO A 213 15.69 -20.07 -16.06
C PRO A 213 16.30 -21.21 -15.23
N GLY A 214 16.35 -22.42 -15.80
CA GLY A 214 16.91 -23.59 -15.11
C GLY A 214 18.43 -23.69 -15.19
N ASN A 215 19.05 -23.23 -16.29
CA ASN A 215 20.49 -23.39 -16.54
C ASN A 215 21.09 -22.22 -17.36
N PRO A 216 22.00 -21.42 -16.78
CA PRO A 216 22.19 -21.22 -15.33
C PRO A 216 20.98 -20.46 -14.73
N PRO A 217 20.66 -20.69 -13.44
CA PRO A 217 19.50 -20.07 -12.81
C PRO A 217 19.78 -18.66 -12.29
N THR A 218 18.80 -18.03 -11.62
CA THR A 218 18.99 -16.70 -11.01
C THR A 218 20.07 -16.73 -9.92
N LEU A 219 20.69 -15.57 -9.64
CA LEU A 219 21.74 -15.45 -8.61
C LEU A 219 21.27 -15.93 -7.22
N ALA A 220 20.00 -15.73 -6.89
CA ALA A 220 19.41 -16.22 -5.64
C ALA A 220 19.37 -17.75 -5.58
N VAL A 221 18.94 -18.40 -6.66
CA VAL A 221 18.84 -19.88 -6.73
C VAL A 221 20.24 -20.51 -6.71
N ILE A 222 21.20 -20.00 -7.48
CA ILE A 222 22.57 -20.56 -7.48
C ILE A 222 23.29 -20.30 -6.14
N SER A 223 23.09 -19.12 -5.52
CA SER A 223 23.62 -18.83 -4.17
C SER A 223 23.01 -19.76 -3.12
N TRP A 224 21.71 -20.06 -3.19
CA TRP A 224 21.06 -21.05 -2.33
C TRP A 224 21.61 -22.48 -2.54
N GLN A 225 21.82 -22.89 -3.79
CA GLN A 225 22.42 -24.19 -4.12
C GLN A 225 23.83 -24.31 -3.53
N TRP A 226 24.68 -23.30 -3.73
CA TRP A 226 26.05 -23.25 -3.18
C TRP A 226 26.07 -23.23 -1.64
N LEU A 227 25.17 -22.49 -1.00
CA LEU A 227 25.02 -22.48 0.47
C LEU A 227 24.52 -23.82 1.05
N THR A 228 23.82 -24.63 0.25
CA THR A 228 23.28 -25.94 0.68
C THR A 228 24.25 -27.10 0.37
N GLN A 229 25.31 -26.86 -0.41
CA GLN A 229 26.35 -27.87 -0.67
C GLN A 229 27.21 -28.09 0.58
N GLY A 230 27.65 -29.34 0.81
CA GLY A 230 28.46 -29.73 1.97
C GLY A 230 29.95 -29.37 1.88
N ASP A 231 30.34 -28.53 0.92
CA ASP A 231 31.71 -28.11 0.66
C ASP A 231 31.92 -26.65 1.12
N ALA A 232 32.98 -26.41 1.91
CA ALA A 232 33.28 -25.10 2.49
C ALA A 232 33.61 -24.05 1.42
N ASP A 233 34.25 -24.43 0.31
CA ASP A 233 34.57 -23.51 -0.79
C ASP A 233 33.29 -23.09 -1.54
N GLN A 234 32.35 -24.02 -1.74
CA GLN A 234 31.05 -23.71 -2.34
C GLN A 234 30.19 -22.87 -1.39
N GLN A 235 30.13 -23.17 -0.10
CA GLN A 235 29.43 -22.32 0.87
C GLN A 235 30.01 -20.89 0.91
N THR A 236 31.32 -20.76 0.78
CA THR A 236 32.03 -19.48 0.66
C THR A 236 31.60 -18.71 -0.61
N LYS A 237 31.54 -19.36 -1.78
CA LYS A 237 30.96 -18.75 -3.00
C LYS A 237 29.50 -18.36 -2.81
N GLY A 238 28.70 -19.22 -2.18
CA GLY A 238 27.30 -18.99 -1.86
C GLY A 238 27.09 -17.75 -0.99
N ALA A 239 27.91 -17.57 0.05
CA ALA A 239 27.90 -16.39 0.91
C ALA A 239 28.29 -15.11 0.13
N LEU A 240 29.32 -15.16 -0.72
CA LEU A 240 29.70 -14.01 -1.55
C LEU A 240 28.62 -13.66 -2.59
N ALA A 241 27.94 -14.64 -3.19
CA ALA A 241 26.80 -14.39 -4.07
C ALA A 241 25.60 -13.78 -3.32
N SER A 242 25.38 -14.17 -2.06
CA SER A 242 24.41 -13.50 -1.17
C SER A 242 24.81 -12.06 -0.81
N LEU A 243 26.12 -11.78 -0.69
CA LEU A 243 26.63 -10.41 -0.54
C LEU A 243 26.45 -9.59 -1.83
N LEU A 244 26.62 -10.20 -3.02
CA LEU A 244 26.30 -9.55 -4.29
C LEU A 244 24.81 -9.13 -4.35
N LEU A 245 23.87 -9.93 -3.84
CA LEU A 245 22.46 -9.52 -3.74
C LEU A 245 22.25 -8.26 -2.89
N MET A 246 22.98 -8.13 -1.77
CA MET A 246 22.97 -6.92 -0.94
C MET A 246 23.53 -5.70 -1.68
N LEU A 247 24.61 -5.88 -2.45
CA LEU A 247 25.22 -4.83 -3.25
C LEU A 247 24.33 -4.41 -4.43
N LEU A 248 23.65 -5.35 -5.08
CA LEU A 248 22.64 -5.07 -6.11
C LEU A 248 21.47 -4.27 -5.52
N LEU A 249 20.97 -4.64 -4.33
CA LEU A 249 19.94 -3.87 -3.64
C LEU A 249 20.39 -2.43 -3.37
N ALA A 250 21.61 -2.23 -2.88
CA ALA A 250 22.19 -0.90 -2.68
C ALA A 250 22.30 -0.10 -4.00
N ALA A 251 22.64 -0.77 -5.12
CA ALA A 251 22.66 -0.14 -6.44
C ALA A 251 21.25 0.27 -6.92
N TYR A 252 20.21 -0.55 -6.72
CA TYR A 252 18.83 -0.18 -7.00
C TYR A 252 18.34 0.99 -6.12
N VAL A 253 18.72 1.01 -4.83
CA VAL A 253 18.40 2.13 -3.92
C VAL A 253 19.07 3.43 -4.38
N LEU A 254 20.35 3.37 -4.77
CA LEU A 254 21.08 4.52 -5.30
C LEU A 254 20.46 5.01 -6.62
N LEU A 255 20.18 4.10 -7.55
CA LEU A 255 19.53 4.42 -8.82
C LEU A 255 18.14 5.04 -8.59
N GLY A 256 17.31 4.44 -7.73
CA GLY A 256 16.00 4.95 -7.35
C GLY A 256 16.08 6.34 -6.72
N TYR A 257 17.05 6.59 -5.83
CA TYR A 257 17.30 7.89 -5.24
C TYR A 257 17.77 8.94 -6.27
N LEU A 258 18.64 8.56 -7.21
CA LEU A 258 19.12 9.44 -8.28
C LEU A 258 18.02 9.78 -9.29
N LEU A 259 17.20 8.79 -9.67
CA LEU A 259 16.02 8.98 -10.51
C LEU A 259 14.99 9.88 -9.80
N TRP A 260 14.70 9.63 -8.53
CA TRP A 260 13.83 10.45 -7.70
C TRP A 260 14.32 11.90 -7.59
N ARG A 261 15.61 12.11 -7.26
CA ARG A 261 16.21 13.45 -7.14
C ARG A 261 16.26 14.18 -8.47
N SER A 262 16.45 13.46 -9.59
CA SER A 262 16.38 14.03 -10.93
C SER A 262 14.95 14.38 -11.31
N TRP A 263 13.99 13.50 -11.04
CA TRP A 263 12.57 13.74 -11.28
C TRP A 263 12.03 14.92 -10.45
N LEU A 264 12.43 15.06 -9.18
CA LEU A 264 12.12 16.23 -8.36
C LEU A 264 12.61 17.55 -8.99
N ARG A 265 13.76 17.55 -9.67
CA ARG A 265 14.25 18.72 -10.44
C ARG A 265 13.43 18.99 -11.71
N THR A 266 12.71 17.98 -12.22
CA THR A 266 11.81 18.09 -13.37
C THR A 266 10.35 18.39 -13.02
N ILE A 267 9.96 18.40 -11.73
CA ILE A 267 8.66 18.94 -11.32
C ILE A 267 8.64 20.41 -11.77
N PRO A 268 7.84 20.79 -12.79
CA PRO A 268 8.16 21.99 -13.55
C PRO A 268 7.88 23.28 -12.79
N ARG A 269 8.53 24.35 -13.25
CA ARG A 269 8.03 25.71 -13.07
C ARG A 269 6.54 25.74 -13.42
N VAL A 270 5.76 26.51 -12.67
CA VAL A 270 4.30 26.49 -12.81
C VAL A 270 3.88 27.39 -13.98
N ASP A 271 4.17 26.88 -15.18
CA ASP A 271 4.07 27.57 -16.47
C ASP A 271 2.61 27.75 -16.91
N GLY A 272 1.65 27.14 -16.20
CA GLY A 272 0.20 27.28 -16.43
C GLY A 272 -0.36 26.50 -17.61
N VAL A 273 0.49 25.78 -18.35
CA VAL A 273 0.07 25.00 -19.53
C VAL A 273 -0.80 23.81 -19.10
N ARG A 274 -2.02 23.76 -19.63
CA ARG A 274 -2.98 22.66 -19.43
C ARG A 274 -2.82 21.67 -20.58
N LYS A 275 -2.49 20.41 -20.27
CA LYS A 275 -2.38 19.36 -21.30
C LYS A 275 -3.75 18.74 -21.58
N PRO A 276 -4.05 18.32 -22.83
CA PRO A 276 -5.30 17.63 -23.12
C PRO A 276 -5.41 16.31 -22.34
N ALA A 277 -6.64 15.83 -22.16
CA ALA A 277 -6.90 14.53 -21.54
C ALA A 277 -6.45 13.41 -22.49
N THR A 278 -5.46 12.62 -22.06
CA THR A 278 -5.03 11.40 -22.75
C THR A 278 -6.07 10.28 -22.60
N PRO A 279 -6.15 9.31 -23.53
CA PRO A 279 -6.99 8.14 -23.36
C PRO A 279 -6.59 7.33 -22.11
N LEU A 280 -7.58 6.97 -21.29
CA LEU A 280 -7.40 6.17 -20.06
C LEU A 280 -7.48 4.65 -20.30
N LEU A 281 -7.60 4.23 -21.57
CA LEU A 281 -7.90 2.85 -21.96
C LEU A 281 -6.96 1.79 -21.32
N PRO A 282 -5.61 1.93 -21.35
CA PRO A 282 -4.72 0.91 -20.80
C PRO A 282 -4.88 0.72 -19.29
N GLY A 283 -5.09 1.81 -18.53
CA GLY A 283 -5.30 1.73 -17.10
C GLY A 283 -6.68 1.15 -16.73
N ILE A 284 -7.70 1.33 -17.59
CA ILE A 284 -9.02 0.72 -17.38
C ILE A 284 -8.95 -0.80 -17.63
N THR A 285 -8.31 -1.24 -18.72
CA THR A 285 -8.18 -2.67 -19.05
C THR A 285 -7.33 -3.42 -18.02
N LEU A 286 -6.16 -2.88 -17.66
CA LEU A 286 -5.32 -3.43 -16.58
C LEU A 286 -6.09 -3.54 -15.27
N ALA A 287 -6.86 -2.51 -14.90
CA ALA A 287 -7.64 -2.56 -13.67
C ALA A 287 -8.71 -3.67 -13.72
N SER A 288 -9.43 -3.85 -14.83
CA SER A 288 -10.39 -4.96 -14.94
C SER A 288 -9.72 -6.35 -14.90
N PHE A 289 -8.52 -6.46 -15.45
CA PHE A 289 -7.80 -7.73 -15.55
C PHE A 289 -7.15 -8.16 -14.22
N LEU A 290 -6.66 -7.22 -13.41
CA LEU A 290 -5.86 -7.54 -12.22
C LEU A 290 -6.55 -8.45 -11.20
N PRO A 291 -7.81 -8.23 -10.78
CA PRO A 291 -8.49 -9.17 -9.88
C PRO A 291 -8.90 -10.47 -10.58
N LEU A 292 -9.00 -10.45 -11.91
CA LEU A 292 -9.43 -11.58 -12.73
C LEU A 292 -8.30 -12.59 -12.90
N THR A 293 -7.03 -12.17 -12.96
CA THR A 293 -5.89 -13.12 -12.91
C THR A 293 -5.86 -13.92 -11.62
N GLY A 294 -6.24 -13.29 -10.48
CA GLY A 294 -6.39 -13.99 -9.21
C GLY A 294 -7.50 -15.06 -9.25
N VAL A 295 -8.68 -14.70 -9.75
CA VAL A 295 -9.78 -15.67 -9.93
C VAL A 295 -9.40 -16.79 -10.90
N LEU A 296 -8.73 -16.48 -12.01
CA LEU A 296 -8.29 -17.45 -13.01
C LEU A 296 -7.25 -18.41 -12.44
N CYS A 297 -6.28 -17.93 -11.65
CA CYS A 297 -5.33 -18.76 -10.91
C CYS A 297 -6.05 -19.77 -9.99
N VAL A 298 -7.05 -19.33 -9.21
CA VAL A 298 -7.83 -20.21 -8.33
C VAL A 298 -8.59 -21.27 -9.14
N VAL A 299 -9.25 -20.87 -10.23
CA VAL A 299 -10.04 -21.77 -11.08
C VAL A 299 -9.15 -22.80 -11.78
N LEU A 300 -8.00 -22.38 -12.34
CA LEU A 300 -7.06 -23.25 -13.01
C LEU A 300 -6.49 -24.30 -12.05
N LEU A 301 -6.04 -23.88 -10.86
CA LEU A 301 -5.55 -24.80 -9.84
C LEU A 301 -6.67 -25.74 -9.35
N ALA A 302 -7.90 -25.26 -9.19
CA ALA A 302 -9.03 -26.08 -8.76
C ALA A 302 -9.47 -27.14 -9.80
N ILE A 303 -9.35 -26.85 -11.09
CA ILE A 303 -9.67 -27.78 -12.18
C ILE A 303 -8.60 -28.87 -12.33
N LEU A 304 -7.32 -28.50 -12.18
CA LEU A 304 -6.20 -29.43 -12.37
C LEU A 304 -5.89 -30.26 -11.11
N ALA A 305 -6.10 -29.73 -9.90
CA ALA A 305 -5.69 -30.37 -8.65
C ALA A 305 -6.30 -31.76 -8.44
N ASP A 306 -5.44 -32.79 -8.41
CA ASP A 306 -5.81 -34.12 -7.95
C ASP A 306 -5.88 -34.15 -6.42
N GLN A 307 -7.09 -33.98 -5.89
CA GLN A 307 -7.35 -33.94 -4.45
C GLN A 307 -6.96 -35.23 -3.72
N SER A 308 -6.81 -36.36 -4.42
CA SER A 308 -6.39 -37.62 -3.81
C SER A 308 -4.90 -37.65 -3.44
N THR A 309 -4.11 -36.75 -4.02
CA THR A 309 -2.64 -36.71 -3.89
C THR A 309 -2.14 -35.68 -2.88
N ILE A 310 -3.04 -34.94 -2.22
CA ILE A 310 -2.67 -33.87 -1.28
C ILE A 310 -2.15 -34.46 0.03
N ASN A 311 -0.89 -34.16 0.36
CA ASN A 311 -0.25 -34.61 1.58
C ASN A 311 -0.88 -33.96 2.82
N SER A 312 -1.47 -34.80 3.68
CA SER A 312 -2.13 -34.39 4.91
C SER A 312 -1.15 -33.85 5.96
N GLU A 313 0.08 -34.33 5.99
CA GLU A 313 1.14 -33.82 6.87
C GLU A 313 1.55 -32.40 6.44
N ALA A 314 1.75 -32.19 5.13
CA ALA A 314 2.09 -30.89 4.57
C ALA A 314 1.01 -29.83 4.88
N LEU A 315 -0.27 -30.24 4.78
CA LEU A 315 -1.43 -29.43 5.15
C LEU A 315 -1.43 -29.08 6.66
N ILE A 316 -1.23 -30.06 7.54
CA ILE A 316 -1.23 -29.87 9.00
C ILE A 316 -0.06 -28.98 9.45
N ASN A 317 1.13 -29.20 8.91
CA ASN A 317 2.31 -28.37 9.20
C ASN A 317 2.08 -26.92 8.76
N SER A 318 1.62 -26.68 7.53
CA SER A 318 1.26 -25.34 7.05
C SER A 318 0.23 -24.63 7.93
N LEU A 319 -0.82 -25.33 8.37
CA LEU A 319 -1.86 -24.78 9.25
C LEU A 319 -1.32 -24.45 10.64
N THR A 320 -0.64 -25.40 11.28
CA THR A 320 -0.16 -25.26 12.67
C THR A 320 0.94 -24.22 12.80
N MET A 321 1.95 -24.23 11.93
CA MET A 321 3.00 -23.22 11.89
C MET A 321 2.43 -21.83 11.54
N GLY A 322 1.54 -21.78 10.55
CA GLY A 322 0.87 -20.55 10.12
C GLY A 322 0.09 -19.87 11.24
N LEU A 323 -0.77 -20.62 11.94
CA LEU A 323 -1.59 -20.09 13.04
C LEU A 323 -0.73 -19.67 14.23
N THR A 324 0.26 -20.47 14.61
CA THR A 324 1.06 -20.22 15.83
C THR A 324 2.02 -19.04 15.66
N ALA A 325 2.77 -18.96 14.56
CA ALA A 325 3.63 -17.82 14.25
C ALA A 325 2.81 -16.52 14.19
N THR A 326 1.67 -16.53 13.51
CA THR A 326 0.80 -15.35 13.37
C THR A 326 0.18 -14.91 14.69
N PHE A 327 -0.28 -15.85 15.52
CA PHE A 327 -0.87 -15.54 16.83
C PHE A 327 0.17 -14.92 17.79
N ILE A 328 1.36 -15.52 17.88
CA ILE A 328 2.47 -14.99 18.67
C ILE A 328 2.87 -13.60 18.17
N ALA A 329 3.04 -13.44 16.86
CA ALA A 329 3.40 -12.15 16.27
C ALA A 329 2.33 -11.07 16.50
N LEU A 330 1.04 -11.41 16.44
CA LEU A 330 -0.06 -10.48 16.69
C LEU A 330 -0.04 -9.93 18.13
N ILE A 331 0.13 -10.82 19.12
CA ILE A 331 0.22 -10.43 20.54
C ILE A 331 1.43 -9.51 20.76
N LEU A 332 2.59 -9.90 20.23
CA LEU A 332 3.83 -9.16 20.39
C LEU A 332 3.77 -7.78 19.72
N ILE A 333 3.21 -7.64 18.51
CA ILE A 333 3.05 -6.31 17.87
C ILE A 333 2.03 -5.44 18.63
N LEU A 334 0.90 -5.99 19.10
CA LEU A 334 -0.06 -5.21 19.89
C LEU A 334 0.56 -4.71 21.21
N ALA A 335 1.34 -5.55 21.90
CA ALA A 335 2.08 -5.15 23.08
C ALA A 335 3.20 -4.15 22.77
N TRP A 336 3.89 -4.31 21.63
CA TRP A 336 4.90 -3.35 21.17
C TRP A 336 4.31 -1.99 20.82
N LEU A 337 3.15 -1.93 20.17
CA LEU A 337 2.48 -0.66 19.83
C LEU A 337 1.97 0.08 21.07
N GLU A 338 1.67 -0.63 22.17
CA GLU A 338 1.29 -0.02 23.44
C GLU A 338 2.49 0.37 24.32
N TRP A 339 3.49 -0.49 24.49
CA TRP A 339 4.58 -0.31 25.47
C TRP A 339 5.97 -0.09 24.85
N GLY A 340 6.17 -0.43 23.57
CA GLY A 340 7.44 -0.30 22.85
C GLY A 340 7.86 1.15 22.54
N SER A 341 9.01 1.29 21.88
CA SER A 341 9.59 2.61 21.57
C SER A 341 9.27 3.05 20.13
N SER A 342 8.43 4.07 20.00
CA SER A 342 8.04 4.66 18.71
C SER A 342 9.23 5.12 17.85
N ARG A 343 10.33 5.58 18.49
CA ARG A 343 11.55 6.01 17.79
C ARG A 343 12.36 4.87 17.18
N ARG A 344 12.12 3.62 17.59
CA ARG A 344 12.91 2.45 17.17
C ARG A 344 12.13 1.45 16.32
N HIS A 345 10.94 1.84 15.83
CA HIS A 345 10.15 0.99 14.92
C HIS A 345 10.91 0.54 13.68
N PHE A 346 11.86 1.34 13.18
CA PHE A 346 12.69 1.04 12.01
C PHE A 346 13.34 -0.37 12.05
N TRP A 347 13.80 -0.82 13.22
CA TRP A 347 14.43 -2.14 13.36
C TRP A 347 13.47 -3.29 13.05
N LEU A 348 12.17 -3.13 13.37
CA LEU A 348 11.13 -4.12 13.04
C LEU A 348 10.78 -4.18 11.55
N TRP A 349 11.32 -3.27 10.72
CA TRP A 349 11.12 -3.29 9.28
C TRP A 349 12.25 -4.00 8.53
N LEU A 350 13.42 -4.13 9.15
CA LEU A 350 14.65 -4.60 8.49
C LEU A 350 14.48 -5.91 7.68
N PRO A 351 13.74 -6.94 8.14
CA PRO A 351 13.58 -8.19 7.40
C PRO A 351 12.86 -8.03 6.05
N ILE A 352 11.89 -7.11 5.94
CA ILE A 352 11.20 -6.81 4.67
C ILE A 352 12.08 -5.99 3.71
N LEU A 353 13.04 -5.23 4.25
CA LEU A 353 13.84 -4.26 3.48
C LEU A 353 15.18 -4.83 2.99
N LEU A 354 15.50 -6.08 3.35
CA LEU A 354 16.74 -6.76 2.96
C LEU A 354 16.42 -8.03 2.16
N PRO A 355 17.36 -8.50 1.32
CA PRO A 355 17.19 -9.74 0.56
C PRO A 355 17.09 -10.93 1.53
N ALA A 356 16.16 -11.85 1.26
CA ALA A 356 15.79 -12.90 2.20
C ALA A 356 16.87 -13.97 2.38
N LEU A 357 17.54 -14.38 1.32
CA LEU A 357 18.56 -15.43 1.34
C LEU A 357 19.67 -15.19 2.41
N PRO A 358 20.34 -14.01 2.48
CA PRO A 358 21.19 -13.61 3.61
C PRO A 358 20.59 -13.80 5.00
N LEU A 359 19.32 -13.42 5.17
CA LEU A 359 18.65 -13.43 6.47
C LEU A 359 18.35 -14.86 6.92
N VAL A 360 17.87 -15.71 6.02
CA VAL A 360 17.60 -17.13 6.33
C VAL A 360 18.92 -17.88 6.57
N ALA A 361 20.02 -17.51 5.92
CA ALA A 361 21.35 -18.07 6.22
C ALA A 361 21.81 -17.74 7.64
N GLY A 362 21.57 -16.50 8.12
CA GLY A 362 21.75 -16.13 9.51
C GLY A 362 20.82 -16.85 10.49
N GLN A 363 19.56 -17.11 10.10
CA GLN A 363 18.62 -17.89 10.91
C GLN A 363 19.12 -19.33 11.08
N TYR A 364 19.54 -19.97 9.99
CA TYR A 364 19.99 -21.36 9.99
C TYR A 364 21.32 -21.54 10.74
N THR A 365 22.31 -20.66 10.53
CA THR A 365 23.57 -20.71 11.28
C THR A 365 23.37 -20.51 12.78
N LEU A 366 22.46 -19.62 13.20
CA LEU A 366 22.12 -19.48 14.62
C LEU A 366 21.41 -20.72 15.18
N ALA A 367 20.51 -21.34 14.40
CA ALA A 367 19.84 -22.57 14.81
C ALA A 367 20.83 -23.73 15.00
N LEU A 368 21.80 -23.88 14.09
CA LEU A 368 22.90 -24.86 14.22
C LEU A 368 23.74 -24.61 15.49
N TRP A 369 24.15 -23.36 15.76
CA TRP A 369 24.91 -23.04 16.98
C TRP A 369 24.16 -23.34 18.28
N LEU A 370 22.82 -23.32 18.24
CA LEU A 370 21.95 -23.63 19.36
C LEU A 370 21.47 -25.10 19.38
N ASN A 371 21.85 -25.92 18.40
CA ASN A 371 21.32 -27.27 18.15
C ASN A 371 19.77 -27.31 18.12
N LEU A 372 19.17 -26.33 17.44
CA LEU A 372 17.72 -26.20 17.25
C LEU A 372 17.26 -26.52 15.82
N ASP A 373 18.17 -26.83 14.90
CA ASP A 373 17.82 -27.25 13.55
C ASP A 373 17.02 -28.56 13.53
N GLY A 374 16.16 -28.72 12.51
CA GLY A 374 15.26 -29.87 12.44
C GLY A 374 14.17 -29.89 13.51
N SER A 375 13.93 -28.78 14.23
CA SER A 375 12.87 -28.66 15.24
C SER A 375 11.71 -27.77 14.76
N TRP A 376 10.48 -28.17 15.10
CA TRP A 376 9.26 -27.42 14.76
C TRP A 376 9.26 -26.01 15.37
N THR A 377 9.82 -25.86 16.58
CA THR A 377 9.96 -24.57 17.27
C THR A 377 10.94 -23.63 16.57
N ALA A 378 12.03 -24.13 15.99
CA ALA A 378 12.92 -23.32 15.17
C ALA A 378 12.23 -22.83 13.89
N VAL A 379 11.43 -23.67 13.22
CA VAL A 379 10.65 -23.23 12.05
C VAL A 379 9.68 -22.09 12.41
N VAL A 380 8.91 -22.24 13.50
CA VAL A 380 7.97 -21.19 13.95
C VAL A 380 8.70 -19.90 14.36
N TRP A 381 9.84 -19.99 15.06
CA TRP A 381 10.70 -18.83 15.33
C TRP A 381 11.23 -18.19 14.05
N GLY A 382 11.62 -19.01 13.07
CA GLY A 382 12.00 -18.58 11.73
C GLY A 382 10.91 -17.73 11.08
N HIS A 383 9.66 -18.19 11.18
CA HIS A 383 8.49 -17.51 10.64
C HIS A 383 8.19 -16.19 11.33
N LEU A 384 8.49 -16.03 12.62
CA LEU A 384 8.25 -14.77 13.35
C LEU A 384 9.05 -13.60 12.76
N LEU A 385 10.29 -13.82 12.31
CA LEU A 385 11.12 -12.76 11.69
C LEU A 385 10.41 -12.15 10.47
N TRP A 386 9.72 -13.00 9.70
CA TRP A 386 9.01 -12.63 8.48
C TRP A 386 7.59 -12.13 8.74
N VAL A 387 6.86 -12.70 9.71
CA VAL A 387 5.46 -12.35 9.98
C VAL A 387 5.32 -11.04 10.79
N MET A 388 6.25 -10.78 11.72
CA MET A 388 6.28 -9.58 12.57
C MET A 388 6.10 -8.26 11.79
N PRO A 389 6.88 -7.97 10.73
CA PRO A 389 6.84 -6.66 10.06
C PRO A 389 5.54 -6.47 9.26
N TRP A 390 4.97 -7.55 8.71
CA TRP A 390 3.68 -7.50 8.00
C TRP A 390 2.49 -7.22 8.92
N ILE A 391 2.49 -7.79 10.12
CA ILE A 391 1.49 -7.45 11.14
C ILE A 391 1.66 -5.99 11.58
N LEU A 392 2.91 -5.52 11.77
CA LEU A 392 3.20 -4.12 12.07
C LEU A 392 2.72 -3.17 10.95
N PHE A 393 2.91 -3.55 9.67
CA PHE A 393 2.46 -2.77 8.51
C PHE A 393 0.98 -2.42 8.57
N ILE A 394 0.14 -3.37 9.00
CA ILE A 394 -1.32 -3.20 9.05
C ILE A 394 -1.75 -2.49 10.34
N LEU A 395 -1.14 -2.86 11.48
CA LEU A 395 -1.55 -2.35 12.77
C LEU A 395 -1.04 -0.94 13.06
N GLN A 396 0.17 -0.57 12.62
CA GLN A 396 0.75 0.74 12.95
C GLN A 396 -0.09 1.92 12.44
N PRO A 397 -0.56 1.97 11.17
CA PRO A 397 -1.40 3.06 10.69
C PRO A 397 -2.79 3.08 11.34
N ALA A 398 -3.34 1.92 11.69
CA ALA A 398 -4.60 1.82 12.42
C ALA A 398 -4.46 2.37 13.85
N TRP A 399 -3.38 1.99 14.54
CA TRP A 399 -3.06 2.42 15.91
C TRP A 399 -2.87 3.94 16.01
N GLN A 400 -2.22 4.55 15.01
CA GLN A 400 -2.05 6.00 14.91
C GLN A 400 -3.37 6.76 14.64
N ARG A 401 -4.43 6.07 14.17
CA ARG A 401 -5.76 6.65 13.90
C ARG A 401 -6.73 6.56 15.09
N ILE A 402 -6.34 6.03 16.25
CA ILE A 402 -7.16 6.04 17.46
C ILE A 402 -7.37 7.49 17.92
N ASP A 403 -8.62 7.91 18.15
CA ASP A 403 -8.91 9.24 18.67
C ASP A 403 -8.35 9.43 20.10
N LEU A 404 -7.39 10.35 20.23
CA LEU A 404 -6.77 10.75 21.49
C LEU A 404 -7.79 11.20 22.54
N ARG A 405 -8.95 11.74 22.11
CA ARG A 405 -10.03 12.16 23.02
C ARG A 405 -10.59 11.01 23.83
N LEU A 406 -10.74 9.82 23.24
CA LEU A 406 -11.21 8.62 23.94
C LEU A 406 -10.22 8.18 25.03
N ILE A 407 -8.91 8.30 24.73
CA ILE A 407 -7.84 7.99 25.68
C ILE A 407 -7.84 9.00 26.84
N LEU A 408 -7.98 10.30 26.55
CA LEU A 408 -8.05 11.36 27.55
C LEU A 408 -9.28 11.21 28.46
N ILE A 409 -10.46 10.92 27.91
CA ILE A 409 -11.68 10.66 28.71
C ILE A 409 -11.48 9.46 29.64
N ALA A 410 -10.90 8.36 29.16
CA ALA A 410 -10.65 7.21 30.01
C ALA A 410 -9.62 7.52 31.12
N GLN A 411 -8.62 8.37 30.85
CA GLN A 411 -7.66 8.84 31.85
C GLN A 411 -8.31 9.74 32.91
N THR A 412 -9.22 10.66 32.54
CA THR A 412 -9.94 11.49 33.52
C THR A 412 -10.92 10.68 34.38
N LEU A 413 -11.40 9.54 33.89
CA LEU A 413 -12.15 8.54 34.67
C LEU A 413 -11.25 7.65 35.56
N GLY A 414 -9.97 7.97 35.70
CA GLY A 414 -9.02 7.24 36.56
C GLY A 414 -8.60 5.86 36.03
N TRP A 415 -8.84 5.55 34.75
CA TRP A 415 -8.49 4.22 34.23
C TRP A 415 -6.98 4.06 34.06
N SER A 416 -6.45 2.93 34.54
CA SER A 416 -5.06 2.55 34.31
C SER A 416 -4.79 2.29 32.83
N ARG A 417 -3.53 2.46 32.40
CA ARG A 417 -3.11 2.25 31.00
C ARG A 417 -3.47 0.86 30.46
N ALA A 418 -3.37 -0.18 31.30
CA ALA A 418 -3.80 -1.54 30.95
C ALA A 418 -5.33 -1.63 30.75
N LYS A 419 -6.13 -0.97 31.59
CA LYS A 419 -7.59 -0.91 31.42
C LYS A 419 -7.96 -0.17 30.12
N ILE A 420 -7.28 0.92 29.80
CA ILE A 420 -7.45 1.64 28.52
C ILE A 420 -7.07 0.75 27.32
N PHE A 421 -5.97 0.01 27.41
CA PHE A 421 -5.57 -0.95 26.37
C PHE A 421 -6.66 -1.99 26.11
N PHE A 422 -7.08 -2.75 27.13
CA PHE A 422 -8.05 -3.85 26.96
C PHE A 422 -9.47 -3.38 26.63
N TYR A 423 -9.97 -2.30 27.24
CA TYR A 423 -11.37 -1.87 27.07
C TYR A 423 -11.60 -0.80 26.00
N VAL A 424 -10.57 -0.05 25.60
CA VAL A 424 -10.71 0.99 24.55
C VAL A 424 -9.94 0.62 23.29
N LYS A 425 -8.65 0.27 23.40
CA LYS A 425 -7.80 0.06 22.21
C LYS A 425 -8.04 -1.29 21.54
N CYS A 426 -8.08 -2.40 22.29
CA CYS A 426 -8.30 -3.73 21.72
C CYS A 426 -9.60 -3.85 20.90
N PRO A 427 -10.78 -3.35 21.37
CA PRO A 427 -12.01 -3.37 20.58
C PRO A 427 -11.92 -2.54 19.29
N LEU A 428 -11.27 -1.37 19.33
CA LEU A 428 -11.02 -0.54 18.14
C LEU A 428 -10.04 -1.21 17.15
N MET A 429 -9.07 -1.98 17.66
CA MET A 429 -8.12 -2.73 16.86
C MET A 429 -8.62 -4.07 16.33
N LEU A 430 -9.78 -4.58 16.77
CA LEU A 430 -10.23 -5.94 16.42
C LEU A 430 -10.26 -6.18 14.89
N ARG A 431 -10.74 -5.22 14.08
CA ARG A 431 -10.76 -5.40 12.62
C ARG A 431 -9.38 -5.27 11.97
N PRO A 432 -8.56 -4.22 12.27
CA PRO A 432 -7.15 -4.22 11.89
C PRO A 432 -6.40 -5.49 12.27
N ALA A 433 -6.65 -6.04 13.46
CA ALA A 433 -6.03 -7.27 13.96
C ALA A 433 -6.46 -8.52 13.18
N LEU A 434 -7.73 -8.66 12.81
CA LEU A 434 -8.19 -9.76 11.95
C LEU A 434 -7.57 -9.68 10.55
N ILE A 435 -7.44 -8.48 9.97
CA ILE A 435 -6.77 -8.28 8.67
C ILE A 435 -5.27 -8.57 8.79
N ALA A 436 -4.63 -8.10 9.88
CA ALA A 436 -3.23 -8.38 10.17
C ALA A 436 -2.96 -9.87 10.37
N PHE A 437 -3.88 -10.58 11.03
CA PHE A 437 -3.82 -12.03 11.18
C PHE A 437 -3.93 -12.74 9.82
N ALA A 438 -4.91 -12.41 8.99
CA ALA A 438 -5.06 -13.02 7.67
C ALA A 438 -3.82 -12.82 6.78
N VAL A 439 -3.23 -11.63 6.79
CA VAL A 439 -1.99 -11.32 6.04
C VAL A 439 -0.78 -12.03 6.64
N GLY A 440 -0.59 -11.98 7.96
CA GLY A 440 0.53 -12.68 8.62
C GLY A 440 0.48 -14.19 8.42
N PHE A 441 -0.72 -14.76 8.45
CA PHE A 441 -0.97 -16.17 8.17
C PHE A 441 -0.64 -16.54 6.71
N SER A 442 -1.08 -15.72 5.75
CA SER A 442 -0.71 -15.86 4.34
C SER A 442 0.80 -15.81 4.11
N VAL A 443 1.48 -14.84 4.74
CA VAL A 443 2.95 -14.72 4.68
C VAL A 443 3.60 -15.97 5.29
N SER A 444 3.08 -16.50 6.39
CA SER A 444 3.60 -17.72 7.00
C SER A 444 3.37 -18.98 6.17
N ILE A 445 2.26 -19.10 5.44
CA ILE A 445 2.06 -20.23 4.51
C ILE A 445 3.09 -20.16 3.38
N ALA A 446 3.34 -18.96 2.83
CA ALA A 446 4.24 -18.76 1.70
C ALA A 446 5.74 -18.90 2.01
N GLN A 447 6.14 -19.31 3.21
CA GLN A 447 7.56 -19.44 3.57
C GLN A 447 8.15 -20.77 3.10
N TYR A 448 8.95 -20.69 2.03
CA TYR A 448 9.76 -21.80 1.54
C TYR A 448 11.05 -21.98 2.35
N MET A 449 11.95 -20.99 2.28
CA MET A 449 13.33 -21.13 2.77
C MET A 449 13.45 -21.30 4.31
N PRO A 450 12.77 -20.51 5.15
CA PRO A 450 12.84 -20.68 6.60
C PRO A 450 12.37 -22.08 7.03
N THR A 451 11.28 -22.57 6.43
CA THR A 451 10.76 -23.92 6.64
C THR A 451 11.78 -24.99 6.26
N LEU A 452 12.36 -24.89 5.05
CA LEU A 452 13.24 -25.93 4.52
C LEU A 452 14.54 -26.06 5.33
N TRP A 453 15.23 -24.95 5.60
CA TRP A 453 16.51 -24.96 6.31
C TRP A 453 16.34 -25.19 7.81
N LEU A 454 15.45 -24.44 8.50
CA LEU A 454 15.27 -24.61 9.95
C LEU A 454 14.58 -25.93 10.31
N GLY A 455 13.74 -26.44 9.40
CA GLY A 455 13.12 -27.76 9.52
C GLY A 455 14.01 -28.92 9.06
N ALA A 456 15.21 -28.65 8.53
CA ALA A 456 16.12 -29.65 7.95
C ALA A 456 15.41 -30.64 6.99
N GLY A 457 14.45 -30.13 6.19
CA GLY A 457 13.61 -30.93 5.30
C GLY A 457 12.58 -31.86 5.97
N ARG A 458 12.53 -31.93 7.31
CA ARG A 458 11.68 -32.88 8.06
C ARG A 458 10.20 -32.49 8.12
N PHE A 459 9.88 -31.21 7.96
CA PHE A 459 8.51 -30.69 8.03
C PHE A 459 8.06 -30.28 6.62
N PRO A 460 7.45 -31.18 5.84
CA PRO A 460 6.82 -30.78 4.60
C PRO A 460 5.72 -29.76 4.89
N THR A 461 5.53 -28.81 3.97
CA THR A 461 4.46 -27.80 3.96
C THR A 461 3.96 -27.66 2.54
N LEU A 462 2.75 -27.13 2.35
CA LEU A 462 2.15 -26.94 1.02
C LEU A 462 3.07 -26.15 0.07
N THR A 463 3.87 -25.22 0.58
CA THR A 463 4.83 -24.42 -0.20
C THR A 463 6.12 -25.17 -0.51
N THR A 464 6.71 -25.92 0.44
CA THR A 464 7.89 -26.75 0.13
C THR A 464 7.55 -27.90 -0.81
N GLU A 465 6.34 -28.45 -0.70
CA GLU A 465 5.82 -29.50 -1.57
C GLU A 465 5.55 -28.99 -2.99
N ALA A 466 4.88 -27.83 -3.14
CA ALA A 466 4.68 -27.20 -4.45
C ALA A 466 5.99 -26.91 -5.20
N VAL A 467 7.04 -26.47 -4.50
CA VAL A 467 8.37 -26.26 -5.09
C VAL A 467 9.06 -27.59 -5.41
N ALA A 468 8.96 -28.61 -4.54
CA ALA A 468 9.56 -29.93 -4.81
C ALA A 468 8.91 -30.65 -6.01
N LEU A 469 7.61 -30.47 -6.21
CA LEU A 469 6.87 -31.06 -7.32
C LEU A 469 7.07 -30.33 -8.65
N SER A 470 7.50 -29.06 -8.66
CA SER A 470 7.61 -28.29 -9.91
C SER A 470 8.71 -28.81 -10.84
N SER A 471 9.68 -29.57 -10.33
CA SER A 471 10.77 -30.15 -11.11
C SER A 471 10.49 -31.54 -11.71
N GLY A 472 9.27 -32.09 -11.59
CA GLY A 472 8.96 -33.40 -12.19
C GLY A 472 7.62 -34.07 -11.83
N GLY A 473 6.71 -33.41 -11.11
CA GLY A 473 5.37 -33.92 -10.85
C GLY A 473 4.45 -33.81 -12.07
N SER A 474 3.38 -34.61 -12.12
CA SER A 474 2.31 -34.41 -13.10
C SER A 474 1.52 -33.14 -12.79
N ASN A 475 0.91 -32.52 -13.81
CA ASN A 475 0.17 -31.26 -13.68
C ASN A 475 -0.88 -31.27 -12.55
N GLY A 476 -1.54 -32.40 -12.32
CA GLY A 476 -2.55 -32.53 -11.27
C GLY A 476 -2.01 -32.65 -9.84
N ILE A 477 -0.87 -33.36 -9.67
CA ILE A 477 -0.18 -33.46 -8.38
C ILE A 477 0.42 -32.08 -8.02
N LEU A 478 1.04 -31.40 -8.99
CA LEU A 478 1.62 -30.07 -8.82
C LEU A 478 0.57 -29.00 -8.48
N ALA A 479 -0.63 -29.08 -9.08
CA ALA A 479 -1.71 -28.13 -8.79
C ALA A 479 -2.30 -28.27 -7.37
N GLY A 480 -2.25 -29.46 -6.76
CA GLY A 480 -2.86 -29.78 -5.46
C GLY A 480 -2.42 -28.87 -4.31
N PRO A 481 -1.12 -28.81 -3.96
CA PRO A 481 -0.64 -27.97 -2.86
C PRO A 481 -0.86 -26.47 -3.09
N GLY A 482 -0.73 -26.01 -4.34
CA GLY A 482 -1.01 -24.62 -4.73
C GLY A 482 -2.49 -24.23 -4.58
N PHE A 483 -3.40 -25.12 -4.99
CA PHE A 483 -4.83 -24.97 -4.76
C PHE A 483 -5.15 -24.88 -3.27
N MET A 484 -4.66 -25.84 -2.48
CA MET A 484 -4.98 -25.95 -1.06
C MET A 484 -4.43 -24.75 -0.26
N ALA A 485 -3.20 -24.33 -0.52
CA ALA A 485 -2.61 -23.13 0.10
C ALA A 485 -3.43 -21.86 -0.21
N THR A 486 -3.95 -21.75 -1.43
CA THR A 486 -4.81 -20.62 -1.84
C THR A 486 -6.19 -20.70 -1.19
N ALA A 487 -6.80 -21.89 -1.12
CA ALA A 487 -8.12 -22.09 -0.51
C ALA A 487 -8.13 -21.73 0.99
N ILE A 488 -7.13 -22.18 1.75
CA ILE A 488 -6.98 -21.86 3.16
C ILE A 488 -6.74 -20.36 3.34
N THR A 489 -5.84 -19.77 2.55
CA THR A 489 -5.53 -18.34 2.65
C THR A 489 -6.76 -17.47 2.32
N ALA A 490 -7.51 -17.83 1.27
CA ALA A 490 -8.76 -17.17 0.89
C ALA A 490 -9.84 -17.26 1.98
N TYR A 491 -9.91 -18.38 2.72
CA TYR A 491 -10.81 -18.53 3.87
C TYR A 491 -10.54 -17.47 4.95
N TYR A 492 -9.29 -17.27 5.35
CA TYR A 492 -8.92 -16.22 6.32
C TYR A 492 -9.02 -14.79 5.74
N PHE A 493 -8.82 -14.63 4.42
CA PHE A 493 -9.02 -13.37 3.70
C PHE A 493 -10.49 -13.00 3.42
N CYS A 494 -11.46 -13.81 3.87
CA CYS A 494 -12.89 -13.57 3.66
C CYS A 494 -13.61 -13.19 4.98
N PRO A 495 -13.60 -11.90 5.40
CA PRO A 495 -14.16 -11.50 6.69
C PRO A 495 -15.69 -11.35 6.63
N ASP A 496 -16.34 -11.88 5.59
CA ASP A 496 -17.74 -11.57 5.25
C ASP A 496 -18.77 -12.16 6.24
N ARG A 497 -18.33 -13.06 7.12
CA ARG A 497 -19.12 -13.53 8.29
C ARG A 497 -19.02 -12.62 9.53
N VAL A 498 -18.05 -11.68 9.58
CA VAL A 498 -17.82 -10.77 10.73
C VAL A 498 -18.03 -9.29 10.35
N SER A 499 -17.74 -8.91 9.10
CA SER A 499 -17.68 -7.50 8.66
C SER A 499 -19.05 -6.88 8.36
N ARG A 500 -20.03 -7.64 7.87
CA ARG A 500 -21.29 -7.09 7.31
C ARG A 500 -22.26 -6.47 8.33
N LYS A 501 -22.06 -6.62 9.64
CA LYS A 501 -22.98 -6.10 10.67
C LYS A 501 -22.51 -4.86 11.44
N MET A 502 -21.33 -4.31 11.16
CA MET A 502 -20.80 -3.21 11.97
C MET A 502 -20.00 -2.19 11.13
N GLY A 503 -20.35 -0.90 11.20
CA GLY A 503 -19.51 0.21 10.73
C GLY A 503 -19.48 0.53 9.22
N ARG A 504 -20.58 1.11 8.70
CA ARG A 504 -20.48 2.09 7.60
C ARG A 504 -20.08 3.44 8.21
N LEU A 505 -18.96 4.03 7.77
CA LEU A 505 -18.58 5.40 8.17
C LEU A 505 -18.29 6.29 6.95
N CYS A 506 -19.29 7.13 6.66
CA CYS A 506 -19.18 8.55 6.30
C CYS A 506 -18.24 8.99 5.14
N GLN A 507 -18.84 9.25 3.97
CA GLN A 507 -18.38 10.27 3.02
C GLN A 507 -19.56 11.21 2.67
N THR A 508 -19.33 12.52 2.65
CA THR A 508 -20.31 13.57 2.30
C THR A 508 -19.64 14.70 1.47
N ARG A 509 -20.41 15.37 0.61
CA ARG A 509 -20.00 16.37 -0.42
C ARG A 509 -21.04 17.51 -0.56
N THR A 510 -20.64 18.68 -1.07
CA THR A 510 -21.46 19.92 -1.30
C THR A 510 -20.74 20.98 -2.22
N PRO A 511 -21.29 21.53 -3.36
CA PRO A 511 -20.72 22.61 -4.28
C PRO A 511 -20.93 24.20 -4.22
N LEU A 512 -21.95 24.91 -4.84
CA LEU A 512 -22.06 26.38 -5.26
C LEU A 512 -23.32 27.28 -4.81
N MET A 513 -23.84 28.26 -5.63
CA MET A 513 -24.69 29.52 -5.43
C MET A 513 -26.24 29.38 -5.33
N LEU A 514 -26.94 30.12 -4.45
CA LEU A 514 -28.13 29.58 -3.77
C LEU A 514 -29.33 30.54 -3.62
N CYS A 515 -30.52 30.16 -4.10
CA CYS A 515 -31.77 30.91 -3.95
C CYS A 515 -32.92 30.04 -3.39
N VAL A 516 -33.64 30.55 -2.39
CA VAL A 516 -34.66 29.84 -1.62
C VAL A 516 -35.99 30.60 -1.70
N LYS A 517 -37.05 29.96 -2.20
CA LYS A 517 -38.37 30.56 -2.36
C LYS A 517 -39.44 29.81 -1.55
N ASN A 518 -40.22 30.57 -0.78
CA ASN A 518 -41.43 30.15 -0.07
C ASN A 518 -41.29 28.88 0.79
N VAL A 519 -40.14 28.71 1.45
CA VAL A 519 -39.85 27.50 2.22
C VAL A 519 -40.61 27.47 3.55
N SER A 520 -41.38 26.40 3.74
CA SER A 520 -42.02 26.07 5.01
C SER A 520 -41.65 24.65 5.42
N LEU A 521 -41.05 24.51 6.61
CA LEU A 521 -40.63 23.23 7.19
C LEU A 521 -41.53 22.89 8.39
N ARG A 522 -42.09 21.67 8.41
CA ARG A 522 -43.00 21.20 9.46
C ARG A 522 -42.62 19.79 9.94
N LEU A 523 -42.72 19.56 11.24
CA LEU A 523 -42.89 18.26 11.87
C LEU A 523 -44.40 17.90 11.89
N PRO A 524 -44.79 16.67 12.28
CA PRO A 524 -46.20 16.29 12.38
C PRO A 524 -46.96 17.17 13.41
N GLU A 525 -46.28 17.54 14.50
CA GLU A 525 -46.88 18.27 15.63
C GLU A 525 -46.43 19.75 15.72
N SER A 526 -45.50 20.22 14.89
CA SER A 526 -44.98 21.60 15.00
C SER A 526 -44.47 22.19 13.68
N ARG A 527 -44.50 23.52 13.55
CA ARG A 527 -44.01 24.25 12.37
C ARG A 527 -42.70 24.95 12.72
N LEU A 528 -41.61 24.57 12.06
CA LEU A 528 -40.26 25.08 12.35
C LEU A 528 -39.93 26.35 11.57
N LEU A 529 -40.31 26.42 10.29
CA LEU A 529 -40.15 27.59 9.43
C LEU A 529 -41.41 27.83 8.60
N LYS A 530 -41.74 29.09 8.31
CA LYS A 530 -42.91 29.50 7.52
C LYS A 530 -42.48 30.54 6.48
N ASN A 531 -42.74 30.25 5.21
CA ASN A 531 -42.56 31.13 4.05
C ASN A 531 -41.21 31.87 4.01
N VAL A 532 -40.12 31.15 4.32
CA VAL A 532 -38.76 31.66 4.26
C VAL A 532 -38.37 31.87 2.80
N ASN A 533 -38.00 33.11 2.48
CA ASN A 533 -37.53 33.55 1.17
C ASN A 533 -36.19 34.26 1.36
N PHE A 534 -35.15 33.81 0.67
CA PHE A 534 -33.86 34.52 0.61
C PHE A 534 -33.06 34.11 -0.62
N THR A 535 -32.28 35.05 -1.15
CA THR A 535 -31.34 34.82 -2.24
C THR A 535 -29.94 35.10 -1.73
N VAL A 536 -28.99 34.21 -2.00
CA VAL A 536 -27.56 34.39 -1.75
C VAL A 536 -26.89 34.53 -3.12
N SER A 537 -26.52 35.75 -3.48
CA SER A 537 -25.93 36.05 -4.79
C SER A 537 -24.51 35.48 -4.88
N LYS A 538 -23.98 35.37 -6.09
CA LYS A 538 -22.62 34.87 -6.34
C LYS A 538 -21.57 35.81 -5.71
N GLY A 539 -21.05 35.40 -4.56
CA GLY A 539 -20.05 36.17 -3.79
C GLY A 539 -20.59 36.77 -2.50
N ASP A 540 -21.89 36.70 -2.25
CA ASP A 540 -22.48 37.17 -0.99
C ASP A 540 -22.08 36.28 0.18
N ILE A 541 -21.75 36.91 1.31
CA ILE A 541 -21.53 36.22 2.59
C ILE A 541 -22.72 36.52 3.50
N VAL A 542 -23.70 35.61 3.50
CA VAL A 542 -24.94 35.74 4.29
C VAL A 542 -24.85 34.84 5.52
N THR A 543 -25.16 35.40 6.70
CA THR A 543 -25.19 34.64 7.97
C THR A 543 -26.62 34.42 8.42
N LEU A 544 -27.00 33.15 8.64
CA LEU A 544 -28.31 32.80 9.17
C LEU A 544 -28.27 32.69 10.71
N MET A 545 -28.85 33.68 11.40
CA MET A 545 -28.91 33.74 12.87
C MET A 545 -30.29 33.35 13.42
N GLY A 546 -30.36 32.96 14.70
CA GLY A 546 -31.61 32.68 15.42
C GLY A 546 -31.43 31.72 16.61
N PRO A 547 -32.45 31.51 17.46
CA PRO A 547 -32.37 30.67 18.67
C PRO A 547 -32.02 29.20 18.39
N SER A 548 -31.57 28.45 19.41
CA SER A 548 -31.44 26.99 19.27
C SER A 548 -32.80 26.36 18.97
N GLY A 549 -32.84 25.27 18.19
CA GLY A 549 -34.07 24.59 17.79
C GLY A 549 -34.88 25.24 16.64
N CYS A 550 -34.63 26.49 16.24
CA CYS A 550 -35.44 27.22 15.24
C CYS A 550 -35.29 26.74 13.76
N GLY A 551 -34.85 25.51 13.52
CA GLY A 551 -34.81 24.91 12.18
C GLY A 551 -33.62 25.26 11.27
N LYS A 552 -32.62 26.04 11.70
CA LYS A 552 -31.44 26.42 10.87
C LYS A 552 -30.72 25.23 10.24
N SER A 553 -30.38 24.22 11.04
CA SER A 553 -29.70 23.00 10.54
C SER A 553 -30.63 22.18 9.63
N THR A 554 -31.92 22.13 9.95
CA THR A 554 -32.95 21.44 9.14
C THR A 554 -33.12 22.09 7.77
N LEU A 555 -33.03 23.42 7.70
CA LEU A 555 -33.04 24.19 6.46
C LEU A 555 -31.82 23.84 5.60
N PHE A 556 -30.60 23.86 6.15
CA PHE A 556 -29.41 23.41 5.43
C PHE A 556 -29.52 21.95 4.96
N SER A 557 -30.08 21.05 5.77
CA SER A 557 -30.34 19.65 5.38
C SER A 557 -31.34 19.51 4.23
N TRP A 558 -32.41 20.30 4.21
CA TRP A 558 -33.35 20.33 3.08
C TRP A 558 -32.68 20.87 1.81
N MET A 559 -31.88 21.94 1.93
CA MET A 559 -31.20 22.56 0.79
C MET A 559 -30.29 21.54 0.06
N ILE A 560 -29.48 20.78 0.79
CA ILE A 560 -28.64 19.72 0.19
C ILE A 560 -29.42 18.45 -0.22
N GLY A 561 -30.73 18.36 0.03
CA GLY A 561 -31.58 17.23 -0.35
C GLY A 561 -31.56 16.04 0.62
N ALA A 562 -31.30 16.27 1.91
CA ALA A 562 -31.15 15.26 2.95
C ALA A 562 -32.12 15.47 4.13
N LEU A 563 -33.36 15.90 3.85
CA LEU A 563 -34.40 16.06 4.86
C LEU A 563 -34.96 14.68 5.29
N ALA A 564 -35.11 14.45 6.59
CA ALA A 564 -35.64 13.18 7.12
C ALA A 564 -37.17 13.09 6.96
N GLY A 565 -37.70 11.88 6.72
CA GLY A 565 -39.11 11.67 6.33
C GLY A 565 -40.18 12.07 7.35
N GLN A 566 -39.82 12.29 8.61
CA GLN A 566 -40.72 12.88 9.62
C GLN A 566 -40.97 14.39 9.42
N PHE A 567 -40.19 15.05 8.56
CA PHE A 567 -40.36 16.47 8.23
C PHE A 567 -41.00 16.60 6.84
N SER A 568 -42.05 17.41 6.74
CA SER A 568 -42.58 17.86 5.45
C SER A 568 -42.02 19.24 5.10
N CYS A 569 -41.70 19.45 3.82
CA CYS A 569 -41.23 20.73 3.30
C CYS A 569 -41.97 21.09 2.02
N THR A 570 -42.37 22.36 1.92
CA THR A 570 -42.88 22.97 0.69
C THR A 570 -42.03 24.19 0.38
N GLY A 571 -41.84 24.52 -0.90
CA GLY A 571 -41.00 25.63 -1.35
C GLY A 571 -40.09 25.20 -2.50
N GLU A 572 -39.27 26.11 -3.00
CA GLU A 572 -38.39 25.88 -4.14
C GLU A 572 -36.94 26.23 -3.80
N LEU A 573 -36.02 25.50 -4.42
CA LEU A 573 -34.59 25.72 -4.30
C LEU A 573 -34.01 25.88 -5.69
N TRP A 574 -33.42 27.04 -5.92
CA TRP A 574 -32.83 27.41 -7.19
C TRP A 574 -31.33 27.62 -7.00
N LEU A 575 -30.56 27.31 -8.02
CA LEU A 575 -29.12 27.46 -8.02
C LEU A 575 -28.64 27.91 -9.39
N ASN A 576 -28.07 29.11 -9.41
CA ASN A 576 -28.05 29.93 -10.62
C ASN A 576 -29.47 29.97 -11.21
N GLU A 577 -29.64 29.60 -12.48
CA GLU A 577 -30.92 29.56 -13.20
C GLU A 577 -31.63 28.19 -13.14
N GLN A 578 -30.99 27.16 -12.56
CA GLN A 578 -31.56 25.81 -12.49
C GLN A 578 -32.36 25.59 -11.19
N ARG A 579 -33.56 25.04 -11.30
CA ARG A 579 -34.32 24.53 -10.15
C ARG A 579 -33.75 23.18 -9.71
N ILE A 580 -33.46 23.04 -8.42
CA ILE A 580 -32.70 21.92 -7.85
C ILE A 580 -33.35 21.24 -6.63
N ASP A 581 -34.44 21.76 -6.06
CA ASP A 581 -35.17 21.12 -4.94
C ASP A 581 -35.71 19.73 -5.27
N MET A 582 -35.94 19.45 -6.56
CA MET A 582 -36.42 18.17 -7.07
C MET A 582 -35.28 17.24 -7.54
N LEU A 583 -34.03 17.74 -7.64
CA LEU A 583 -32.89 16.95 -8.09
C LEU A 583 -32.30 16.12 -6.93
N PRO A 584 -31.70 14.94 -7.21
CA PRO A 584 -30.88 14.23 -6.24
C PRO A 584 -29.67 15.07 -5.78
N THR A 585 -29.30 14.96 -4.49
CA THR A 585 -28.21 15.72 -3.83
C THR A 585 -26.95 15.97 -4.68
N ALA A 586 -26.49 14.96 -5.43
CA ALA A 586 -25.26 15.05 -6.23
C ALA A 586 -25.35 16.03 -7.42
N GLN A 587 -26.56 16.28 -7.94
CA GLN A 587 -26.81 17.19 -9.06
C GLN A 587 -27.18 18.61 -8.60
N ARG A 588 -27.44 18.82 -7.30
CA ARG A 588 -27.87 20.12 -6.74
C ARG A 588 -26.81 21.19 -6.73
N GLN A 589 -25.53 20.83 -6.82
CA GLN A 589 -24.44 21.80 -6.92
C GLN A 589 -24.44 22.91 -5.81
N ILE A 590 -24.73 22.65 -4.50
CA ILE A 590 -24.67 23.60 -3.34
C ILE A 590 -23.58 23.29 -2.29
N GLY A 591 -22.78 24.29 -1.87
CA GLY A 591 -21.54 24.18 -1.07
C GLY A 591 -21.64 24.21 0.47
N ILE A 592 -20.70 23.54 1.15
CA ILE A 592 -20.43 23.71 2.59
C ILE A 592 -18.92 23.67 2.85
N LEU A 593 -18.42 24.70 3.53
CA LEU A 593 -17.03 24.82 3.96
C LEU A 593 -16.93 24.49 5.45
N PHE A 594 -15.94 23.69 5.82
CA PHE A 594 -15.56 23.44 7.22
C PHE A 594 -14.22 24.15 7.52
N GLN A 595 -13.87 24.35 8.79
CA GLN A 595 -13.02 25.46 9.29
C GLN A 595 -11.50 25.47 8.92
N ASP A 596 -11.00 24.73 7.92
CA ASP A 596 -9.55 24.53 7.68
C ASP A 596 -9.05 24.88 6.25
N ALA A 597 -7.77 25.28 6.14
CA ALA A 597 -7.15 25.81 4.92
C ALA A 597 -6.39 24.73 4.09
N LEU A 598 -6.53 24.78 2.76
CA LEU A 598 -6.11 23.70 1.85
C LEU A 598 -4.99 24.13 0.87
N LEU A 599 -3.78 24.38 1.37
CA LEU A 599 -2.59 24.61 0.54
C LEU A 599 -1.94 23.28 0.09
N PHE A 600 -1.12 23.34 -0.95
CA PHE A 600 -0.26 22.24 -1.41
C PHE A 600 1.11 22.39 -0.73
N ASP A 601 1.50 21.45 0.13
CA ASP A 601 2.69 21.60 0.97
C ASP A 601 4.00 21.41 0.19
N GLN A 602 3.97 20.61 -0.88
CA GLN A 602 5.12 20.38 -1.76
C GLN A 602 5.47 21.57 -2.67
N PHE A 603 4.76 22.69 -2.56
CA PHE A 603 4.93 23.89 -3.37
C PHE A 603 5.11 25.11 -2.49
N SER A 604 6.03 26.00 -2.86
CA SER A 604 6.20 27.29 -2.18
C SER A 604 4.91 28.13 -2.24
N VAL A 605 4.82 29.17 -1.40
CA VAL A 605 3.69 30.13 -1.41
C VAL A 605 3.47 30.72 -2.82
N GLY A 606 4.56 31.08 -3.52
CA GLY A 606 4.53 31.57 -4.90
C GLY A 606 4.06 30.52 -5.90
N GLN A 607 4.52 29.27 -5.79
CA GLN A 607 4.09 28.17 -6.67
C GLN A 607 2.60 27.82 -6.46
N ASN A 608 2.11 27.82 -5.22
CA ASN A 608 0.69 27.68 -4.90
C ASN A 608 -0.17 28.73 -5.64
N LEU A 609 0.33 29.96 -5.77
CA LEU A 609 -0.33 31.05 -6.48
C LEU A 609 -0.24 30.95 -8.01
N LEU A 610 0.92 30.55 -8.53
CA LEU A 610 1.12 30.35 -9.97
C LEU A 610 0.17 29.31 -10.56
N LEU A 611 -0.26 28.30 -9.78
CA LEU A 611 -1.20 27.26 -10.23
C LEU A 611 -2.55 27.83 -10.68
N ALA A 612 -2.98 28.95 -10.10
CA ALA A 612 -4.27 29.59 -10.39
C ALA A 612 -4.20 30.74 -11.40
N LEU A 613 -3.02 31.01 -11.99
CA LEU A 613 -2.89 32.02 -13.05
C LEU A 613 -3.31 31.48 -14.43
N PRO A 614 -4.06 32.26 -15.24
CA PRO A 614 -4.46 31.90 -16.60
C PRO A 614 -3.31 31.38 -17.46
N ALA A 615 -3.57 30.43 -18.35
CA ALA A 615 -2.56 29.87 -19.26
C ALA A 615 -2.02 30.90 -20.31
N ALA A 616 -2.75 31.99 -20.52
CA ALA A 616 -2.35 33.07 -21.43
C ALA A 616 -1.13 33.87 -20.92
N LEU A 617 -0.95 34.00 -19.60
CA LEU A 617 0.21 34.66 -19.01
C LEU A 617 1.42 33.72 -19.10
N LYS A 618 2.53 34.18 -19.68
CA LYS A 618 3.76 33.40 -19.89
C LYS A 618 4.97 34.12 -19.29
N GLY A 619 6.02 33.35 -18.98
CA GLY A 619 7.33 33.88 -18.58
C GLY A 619 7.27 34.79 -17.34
N VAL A 620 8.03 35.89 -17.40
CA VAL A 620 8.25 36.84 -16.29
C VAL A 620 6.93 37.42 -15.78
N ALA A 621 5.99 37.75 -16.68
CA ALA A 621 4.67 38.28 -16.32
C ALA A 621 3.83 37.38 -15.39
N ARG A 622 4.06 36.05 -15.38
CA ARG A 622 3.43 35.16 -14.36
C ARG A 622 4.01 35.43 -12.96
N ARG A 623 5.32 35.66 -12.87
CA ARG A 623 6.04 35.88 -11.62
C ARG A 623 5.71 37.24 -11.02
N ASP A 624 5.73 38.28 -11.86
CA ASP A 624 5.39 39.65 -11.44
C ASP A 624 3.96 39.69 -10.94
N ALA A 625 3.02 39.12 -11.71
CA ALA A 625 1.65 38.98 -11.26
C ALA A 625 1.55 38.27 -9.90
N VAL A 626 2.31 37.21 -9.61
CA VAL A 626 2.29 36.56 -8.28
C VAL A 626 2.91 37.43 -7.19
N ASN A 627 3.99 38.16 -7.46
CA ASN A 627 4.57 39.10 -6.51
C ASN A 627 3.55 40.20 -6.14
N ASP A 628 2.86 40.80 -7.11
CA ASP A 628 1.78 41.77 -6.83
C ASP A 628 0.63 41.16 -6.01
N ALA A 629 0.41 39.84 -6.11
CA ALA A 629 -0.61 39.14 -5.33
C ALA A 629 -0.17 38.99 -3.88
N LEU A 630 1.10 38.65 -3.67
CA LEU A 630 1.72 38.50 -2.38
C LEU A 630 1.77 39.83 -1.65
N GLU A 631 2.20 40.92 -2.30
CA GLU A 631 2.19 42.27 -1.72
C GLU A 631 0.78 42.69 -1.30
N ARG A 632 -0.22 42.58 -2.19
CA ARG A 632 -1.63 42.87 -1.87
C ARG A 632 -2.23 41.98 -0.77
N ALA A 633 -1.67 40.80 -0.53
CA ALA A 633 -2.07 39.90 0.56
C ALA A 633 -1.34 40.16 1.89
N GLY A 634 -0.43 41.14 1.95
CA GLY A 634 0.46 41.34 3.09
C GLY A 634 1.46 40.20 3.27
N LEU A 635 1.88 39.58 2.16
CA LEU A 635 2.77 38.41 2.08
C LEU A 635 4.00 38.66 1.17
N GLY A 636 4.35 39.93 0.92
CA GLY A 636 5.50 40.31 0.08
C GLY A 636 6.80 39.62 0.48
N GLY A 637 7.66 39.32 -0.49
CA GLY A 637 8.94 38.60 -0.29
C GLY A 637 8.81 37.09 -0.01
N MET A 638 7.64 36.58 0.39
CA MET A 638 7.48 35.16 0.79
C MET A 638 7.31 34.17 -0.37
N PHE A 639 7.62 34.56 -1.62
CA PHE A 639 7.43 33.74 -2.84
C PHE A 639 8.06 32.34 -2.75
N HIS A 640 9.26 32.24 -2.17
CA HIS A 640 10.04 30.99 -2.05
C HIS A 640 9.83 30.25 -0.73
N GLN A 641 9.04 30.79 0.20
CA GLN A 641 8.83 30.15 1.50
C GLN A 641 7.93 28.92 1.39
N ASP A 642 8.08 28.02 2.34
CA ASP A 642 7.24 26.84 2.54
C ASP A 642 5.91 27.25 3.20
N PRO A 643 4.73 26.86 2.67
CA PRO A 643 3.43 27.11 3.29
C PRO A 643 3.31 26.69 4.76
N ALA A 644 4.05 25.66 5.21
CA ALA A 644 4.08 25.19 6.59
C ALA A 644 4.81 26.16 7.53
N THR A 645 5.67 27.04 7.00
CA THR A 645 6.39 28.07 7.78
C THR A 645 5.61 29.38 7.94
N LEU A 646 4.45 29.53 7.29
CA LEU A 646 3.57 30.68 7.46
C LEU A 646 2.98 30.71 8.88
N SER A 647 3.42 31.65 9.71
CA SER A 647 3.01 31.79 11.10
C SER A 647 1.54 32.24 11.23
N GLY A 648 0.65 31.26 11.35
CA GLY A 648 -0.75 31.42 11.76
C GLY A 648 -1.79 31.17 10.67
N ARG A 649 -2.95 30.61 11.08
CA ARG A 649 -4.07 30.21 10.17
C ARG A 649 -4.47 31.32 9.20
N SER A 650 -4.37 32.59 9.61
CA SER A 650 -4.68 33.77 8.79
C SER A 650 -3.76 33.95 7.58
N ALA A 651 -2.47 33.62 7.67
CA ALA A 651 -1.54 33.76 6.54
C ALA A 651 -1.81 32.68 5.47
N SER A 652 -2.00 31.42 5.89
CA SER A 652 -2.40 30.33 5.00
C SER A 652 -3.77 30.58 4.36
N ALA A 653 -4.71 31.15 5.11
CA ALA A 653 -6.02 31.57 4.59
C ALA A 653 -5.89 32.69 3.53
N ARG A 654 -5.08 33.73 3.78
CA ARG A 654 -4.82 34.79 2.79
C ARG A 654 -4.20 34.24 1.51
N CYS A 655 -3.22 33.32 1.61
CA CYS A 655 -2.64 32.66 0.43
C CYS A 655 -3.68 31.81 -0.34
N SER A 656 -4.55 31.09 0.37
CA SER A 656 -5.62 30.31 -0.28
C SER A 656 -6.67 31.19 -0.95
N ALA A 657 -6.99 32.35 -0.38
CA ALA A 657 -7.92 33.33 -0.94
C ALA A 657 -7.36 34.10 -2.15
N SER A 658 -6.07 34.45 -2.14
CA SER A 658 -5.40 35.05 -3.31
C SER A 658 -5.25 34.05 -4.47
N ARG A 659 -5.17 32.75 -4.18
CA ARG A 659 -5.24 31.67 -5.18
C ARG A 659 -6.65 31.52 -5.77
N SER A 660 -7.71 31.45 -4.97
CA SER A 660 -9.08 31.27 -5.47
C SER A 660 -9.61 32.46 -6.27
N SER A 661 -9.33 33.69 -5.83
CA SER A 661 -9.74 34.92 -6.53
C SER A 661 -9.15 35.05 -7.94
N ARG A 662 -7.97 34.46 -8.20
CA ARG A 662 -7.34 34.45 -9.53
C ARG A 662 -7.89 33.39 -10.47
N SER A 663 -8.27 32.22 -9.93
CA SER A 663 -9.03 31.22 -10.66
C SER A 663 -10.34 31.81 -11.21
N ALA A 664 -11.03 32.65 -10.44
CA ALA A 664 -12.27 33.30 -10.87
C ALA A 664 -12.06 34.28 -12.04
N LYS A 665 -10.96 35.05 -12.05
CA LYS A 665 -10.63 35.95 -13.17
C LYS A 665 -10.27 35.20 -14.44
N SER A 666 -9.67 34.01 -14.35
CA SER A 666 -9.33 33.17 -15.51
C SER A 666 -10.55 32.63 -16.28
N VAL A 667 -11.74 32.63 -15.68
CA VAL A 667 -12.99 32.11 -16.28
C VAL A 667 -13.81 33.24 -16.92
N ALA A 668 -13.49 34.50 -16.64
CA ALA A 668 -14.19 35.67 -17.17
C ALA A 668 -13.60 36.21 -18.48
N THR A 669 -12.53 35.60 -19.01
CA THR A 669 -11.78 36.05 -20.20
C THR A 669 -11.40 34.88 -21.10
N GLY A 670 -12.28 33.89 -21.24
CA GLY A 670 -12.10 32.70 -22.08
C GLY A 670 -13.36 32.42 -22.88
#